data_AF-A0A8D9FZJ2-F1
#
_entry.id   AF-A0A8D9FZJ2-F1
#
_cell.length_a   1.000
_cell.length_b   1.000
_cell.length_c   1.000
_cell.angle_alpha   90.00
_cell.angle_beta   90.00
_cell.angle_gamma   90.00
#
_symmetry.space_group_name_H-M   'P 1'
#
loop_
_entity.id
_entity.type
_entity.pdbx_description
1 polymer ?
#
loop_
_entity_poly.entity_id
_entity_poly.type
_entity_poly.pdbx_seq_one_letter_code
_entity_poly.pdbx_strand_id
1 'polypeptide(L)'
;MDSSFLLTILAAAIGLLTIQRKLRSHLDNNDEKDSSSSPSSSLSPSSTVPPPSSRIWMHDVFPSFRGEDVRKDFLSHIHMEFQRKGITPFVDNEIKRGESIGPELVRAIRGSKIAIILISRNYASSKWCLDELVEIMNCREELGQTVMAIFYRVDPSDVKKLAGDFGRVFRKTCAGKTKDNIGRWRQALAKVATVAGYHSSNWDNEAAMIKKIATDISNMLNSFTPLSDFDGLVGMGAHLEKMEPLLGLGSDEVRMIGIWGPPGIGKTTIARVAYNQLSEGFQLSIFMDDIKVNYSRLCSDDYSAKLQLQQQFISQITNHKDMVVSHLGVASNRLKDKKVLVQEWINSLPRLKTSLDSDIQSILKFSYDALDDEDKYLFLHIACFFNSQKIHKVEEHLAKKFLEVRQRLNVLAEKSLISIESGYIKMHSLLEKLGRVIVCKQSIHEPGQRQFLFDDIEICEVLTGDAMGSKNVIGMKLDYYKIKEELDISDKAFEGMSNLQFLKVYGYSDALQLTRGLNYLPRKLRLLEWSHFPMRYFPSTLNLEFLVELTMRHSKLEKLWEGIKPLRSLKWMNLSYSVNLKELPDLSTATRLKKLNLNACSSLTKLPPPIGYTNNLEVLNLRQCSSLIKLPSLAGNATSLEKLYIGGCSSLVEFPSFIGNAVNLRKLDLSSFPNLLELPSYVGNATNLEKLYLSNCLDLVELPLSLGNLQKLQKLILKGCSKLEFLPSNINLESLEKLDLSGCSSLDLAGLSIIENAVNLQTLDISRLPQLLELPSFIRNATNLEDFDLSGCSNLVELPLFIVNLQKLKRLRLEGCGKLEVLPTNINLESLDVLDLSNCSMLKSFPQISTNIRALVLRGTAVEEVPPSIVSWPRLDQLQMSYFENIKEFPHALERITWLCLTDTEIREVPPWVKNISRLNEFVLKGCRKLVSVPPISESIYFVDARDCESLEMLECSFHNPHVWLYFDNCFKLNQEARDLIIQNSENAVLPGGQVPAYFTHRATGGGPLTIKLNEKSLPKSISFKSLLPAG
;
A
#
# COMPACT_ATOMS: atom_id res chain seq x y z
N MET A 1 -14.30 4.21 3.43
CA MET A 1 -13.65 3.97 2.13
C MET A 1 -13.65 5.29 1.38
N ASP A 2 -12.45 5.68 1.00
CA ASP A 2 -11.99 7.03 0.73
C ASP A 2 -12.59 7.66 -0.53
N SER A 3 -13.08 8.88 -0.39
CA SER A 3 -13.43 9.79 -1.50
C SER A 3 -12.22 10.58 -2.01
N SER A 4 -10.99 10.11 -1.77
CA SER A 4 -9.76 10.86 -2.09
C SER A 4 -9.13 10.50 -3.43
N PHE A 5 -9.77 9.65 -4.26
CA PHE A 5 -9.16 9.15 -5.49
C PHE A 5 -9.60 9.91 -6.76
N LEU A 6 -10.73 10.64 -6.73
CA LEU A 6 -11.29 11.33 -7.90
C LEU A 6 -10.82 12.79 -8.08
N LEU A 7 -10.22 13.43 -7.07
CA LEU A 7 -9.64 14.77 -7.20
C LEU A 7 -8.24 14.78 -7.83
N THR A 8 -7.61 13.62 -8.01
CA THR A 8 -6.24 13.49 -8.53
C THR A 8 -6.13 13.50 -10.05
N ILE A 9 -7.25 13.41 -10.78
CA ILE A 9 -7.22 13.32 -12.26
C ILE A 9 -7.66 14.63 -12.95
N LEU A 10 -8.41 15.52 -12.29
CA LEU A 10 -8.72 16.84 -12.85
C LEU A 10 -7.66 17.93 -12.58
N ALA A 11 -6.76 17.75 -11.62
CA ALA A 11 -5.69 18.73 -11.33
C ALA A 11 -4.49 18.66 -12.32
N ALA A 12 -4.40 17.61 -13.14
CA ALA A 12 -3.31 17.43 -14.10
C ALA A 12 -3.57 18.05 -15.49
N ALA A 13 -4.81 18.49 -15.79
CA ALA A 13 -5.18 19.01 -17.11
C ALA A 13 -5.18 20.56 -17.21
N ILE A 14 -5.07 21.29 -16.09
CA ILE A 14 -5.04 22.77 -16.09
C ILE A 14 -3.61 23.32 -15.84
N GLY A 15 -2.68 22.49 -15.35
CA GLY A 15 -1.27 22.88 -15.15
C GLY A 15 -0.37 22.80 -16.40
N LEU A 16 -0.87 22.30 -17.53
CA LEU A 16 -0.08 22.03 -18.74
C LEU A 16 -0.19 23.10 -19.84
N LEU A 17 -0.94 24.19 -19.61
CA LEU A 17 -1.03 25.34 -20.54
C LEU A 17 -0.42 26.65 -20.01
N THR A 18 0.11 26.68 -18.78
CA THR A 18 0.78 27.87 -18.21
C THR A 18 2.32 27.75 -18.12
N ILE A 19 2.88 26.58 -18.45
CA ILE A 19 4.33 26.32 -18.52
C ILE A 19 4.79 26.11 -19.97
N GLN A 20 4.34 27.00 -20.86
CA GLN A 20 4.95 27.18 -22.19
C GLN A 20 5.16 28.66 -22.55
N ARG A 21 4.99 29.57 -21.58
CA ARG A 21 5.10 31.02 -21.81
C ARG A 21 6.19 31.72 -20.99
N LYS A 22 7.07 30.98 -20.32
CA LYS A 22 8.14 31.56 -19.48
C LYS A 22 9.53 30.92 -19.64
N LEU A 23 9.76 30.23 -20.75
CA LEU A 23 11.05 29.65 -21.13
C LEU A 23 11.30 29.89 -22.63
N ARG A 24 11.31 31.17 -23.02
CA ARG A 24 11.88 31.65 -24.29
C ARG A 24 12.20 33.15 -24.24
N SER A 25 12.82 33.60 -23.15
CA SER A 25 13.31 34.98 -23.03
C SER A 25 14.60 35.00 -22.20
N HIS A 26 15.68 34.51 -22.79
CA HIS A 26 17.07 34.95 -22.59
C HIS A 26 17.92 34.24 -23.65
N LEU A 27 18.79 34.98 -24.34
CA LEU A 27 19.43 34.74 -25.65
C LEU A 27 18.54 35.24 -26.81
N ASP A 28 18.76 36.35 -27.51
CA ASP A 28 19.88 37.30 -27.57
C ASP A 28 19.34 38.69 -28.00
N ASN A 29 20.12 39.73 -27.69
CA ASN A 29 19.95 41.11 -28.14
C ASN A 29 20.05 41.24 -29.68
N ASN A 30 19.27 42.13 -30.29
CA ASN A 30 19.76 43.31 -31.02
C ASN A 30 18.63 44.04 -31.77
N ASP A 31 18.58 45.35 -31.49
CA ASP A 31 18.38 46.50 -32.38
C ASP A 31 17.16 46.67 -33.31
N GLU A 32 16.55 47.85 -33.06
CA GLU A 32 16.03 48.87 -33.99
C GLU A 32 14.68 48.72 -34.73
N LYS A 33 13.79 49.65 -34.30
CA LYS A 33 13.05 50.67 -35.08
C LYS A 33 11.75 50.32 -35.82
N ASP A 34 10.79 51.19 -35.52
CA ASP A 34 9.74 51.77 -36.37
C ASP A 34 8.65 50.82 -36.90
N SER A 35 7.37 51.17 -36.99
CA SER A 35 6.58 52.36 -36.65
C SER A 35 5.11 51.99 -36.92
N SER A 36 4.16 52.58 -36.18
CA SER A 36 2.74 52.79 -36.56
C SER A 36 1.87 51.53 -36.84
N SER A 37 0.58 51.44 -36.57
CA SER A 37 -0.47 52.37 -36.17
C SER A 37 -1.65 51.55 -35.62
N SER A 38 -2.25 52.08 -34.57
CA SER A 38 -3.63 51.88 -34.07
C SER A 38 -4.69 52.19 -35.16
N PRO A 39 -6.03 51.98 -34.98
CA PRO A 39 -6.75 51.98 -33.70
C PRO A 39 -8.05 51.14 -33.56
N SER A 40 -8.64 51.28 -32.36
CA SER A 40 -10.08 51.28 -32.02
C SER A 40 -10.83 49.94 -32.04
N SER A 41 -11.75 49.62 -31.12
CA SER A 41 -12.40 50.36 -30.01
C SER A 41 -13.25 49.41 -29.16
N SER A 42 -13.71 49.93 -28.02
CA SER A 42 -14.92 49.56 -27.22
C SER A 42 -14.78 48.62 -26.00
N LEU A 43 -14.44 49.25 -24.88
CA LEU A 43 -15.23 49.41 -23.64
C LEU A 43 -16.06 48.26 -23.03
N SER A 44 -15.57 47.85 -21.84
CA SER A 44 -16.24 47.45 -20.56
C SER A 44 -16.85 46.04 -20.44
N PRO A 45 -16.67 45.35 -19.28
CA PRO A 45 -17.38 45.74 -18.06
C PRO A 45 -16.66 45.56 -16.70
N SER A 46 -17.24 46.25 -15.71
CA SER A 46 -17.43 45.87 -14.30
C SER A 46 -16.23 45.62 -13.37
N SER A 47 -16.24 46.44 -12.33
CA SER A 47 -15.53 46.40 -11.05
C SER A 47 -15.41 45.02 -10.41
N THR A 48 -14.17 44.57 -10.23
CA THR A 48 -13.75 43.72 -9.12
C THR A 48 -12.46 44.32 -8.54
N VAL A 49 -12.47 44.55 -7.23
CA VAL A 49 -11.33 45.08 -6.47
C VAL A 49 -10.19 44.06 -6.53
N PRO A 50 -8.96 44.45 -6.93
CA PRO A 50 -7.83 43.53 -6.89
C PRO A 50 -7.40 43.27 -5.43
N PRO A 51 -6.88 42.09 -5.08
CA PRO A 51 -6.35 41.81 -3.75
C PRO A 51 -5.20 42.78 -3.46
N PRO A 52 -4.99 43.18 -2.18
CA PRO A 52 -3.94 44.13 -1.84
C PRO A 52 -2.58 43.54 -2.21
N SER A 53 -1.89 44.22 -3.11
CA SER A 53 -0.49 43.98 -3.42
C SER A 53 0.33 43.92 -2.12
N SER A 54 1.27 42.97 -2.05
CA SER A 54 2.24 42.84 -0.96
C SER A 54 2.97 44.18 -0.77
N ARG A 55 2.58 44.92 0.27
CA ARG A 55 3.27 46.16 0.65
C ARG A 55 4.69 45.79 1.08
N ILE A 56 5.68 46.37 0.40
CA ILE A 56 7.09 46.24 0.79
C ILE A 56 7.32 47.19 1.95
N TRP A 57 7.44 46.63 3.16
CA TRP A 57 7.79 47.39 4.35
C TRP A 57 9.31 47.51 4.44
N MET A 58 9.81 48.73 4.69
CA MET A 58 11.23 49.04 4.79
C MET A 58 11.82 48.70 6.16
N HIS A 59 11.00 48.79 7.21
CA HIS A 59 11.38 48.49 8.59
C HIS A 59 10.28 47.66 9.27
N ASP A 60 10.65 46.83 10.23
CA ASP A 60 9.68 46.08 11.04
C ASP A 60 8.98 47.01 12.04
N VAL A 61 9.76 47.93 12.64
CA VAL A 61 9.31 48.79 13.73
C VAL A 61 9.79 50.23 13.51
N PHE A 62 8.90 51.22 13.67
CA PHE A 62 9.25 52.63 13.83
C PHE A 62 9.09 53.07 15.29
N PRO A 63 10.16 53.44 16.00
CA PRO A 63 10.05 54.02 17.34
C PRO A 63 9.90 55.55 17.28
N SER A 64 8.82 56.09 17.83
CA SER A 64 8.66 57.53 18.11
C SER A 64 8.82 57.81 19.60
N PHE A 65 9.72 58.75 19.94
CA PHE A 65 10.15 58.98 21.30
C PHE A 65 10.75 60.38 21.49
N ARG A 66 10.89 60.83 22.75
CA ARG A 66 11.66 62.03 23.08
C ARG A 66 13.11 61.67 23.35
N GLY A 67 14.01 62.05 22.45
CA GLY A 67 15.43 61.68 22.53
C GLY A 67 16.12 62.03 23.86
N GLU A 68 15.82 63.19 24.45
CA GLU A 68 16.41 63.61 25.74
C GLU A 68 16.02 62.71 26.92
N ASP A 69 14.84 62.07 26.87
CA ASP A 69 14.30 61.34 28.02
C ASP A 69 14.69 59.85 28.02
N VAL A 70 14.81 59.22 26.83
CA VAL A 70 14.84 57.75 26.74
C VAL A 70 15.90 57.18 25.81
N ARG A 71 16.60 58.00 25.01
CA ARG A 71 17.51 57.51 23.95
C ARG A 71 18.68 56.68 24.49
N LYS A 72 19.29 57.10 25.62
CA LYS A 72 20.46 56.44 26.19
C LYS A 72 20.12 55.22 27.05
N ASP A 73 18.94 55.22 27.67
CA ASP A 73 18.55 54.23 28.67
C ASP A 73 17.55 53.23 28.09
N PHE A 74 16.25 53.47 28.23
CA PHE A 74 15.19 52.54 27.82
C PHE A 74 15.27 52.14 26.33
N LEU A 75 15.49 53.12 25.43
CA LEU A 75 15.52 52.86 23.98
C LEU A 75 16.77 52.08 23.53
N SER A 76 17.91 52.26 24.20
CA SER A 76 19.12 51.50 23.84
C SER A 76 18.95 50.02 24.19
N HIS A 77 18.33 49.73 25.34
CA HIS A 77 18.03 48.37 25.78
C HIS A 77 16.96 47.68 24.92
N ILE A 78 15.90 48.38 24.50
CA ILE A 78 14.88 47.80 23.61
C ILE A 78 15.44 47.51 22.22
N HIS A 79 16.31 48.37 21.67
CA HIS A 79 17.00 48.10 20.40
C HIS A 79 17.91 46.88 20.48
N MET A 80 18.66 46.72 21.57
CA MET A 80 19.49 45.52 21.79
C MET A 80 18.64 44.24 21.83
N GLU A 81 17.47 44.29 22.49
CA GLU A 81 16.59 43.13 22.57
C GLU A 81 15.88 42.84 21.24
N PHE A 82 15.57 43.86 20.43
CA PHE A 82 15.11 43.71 19.05
C PHE A 82 16.15 43.02 18.18
N GLN A 83 17.41 43.44 18.25
CA GLN A 83 18.50 42.78 17.52
C GLN A 83 18.64 41.31 17.89
N ARG A 84 18.55 40.98 19.19
CA ARG A 84 18.57 39.58 19.68
C ARG A 84 17.41 38.73 19.15
N LYS A 85 16.28 39.35 18.80
CA LYS A 85 15.08 38.70 18.26
C LYS A 85 14.92 38.84 16.74
N GLY A 86 15.93 39.38 16.04
CA GLY A 86 15.89 39.57 14.58
C GLY A 86 14.86 40.61 14.10
N ILE A 87 14.46 41.54 14.98
CA ILE A 87 13.55 42.64 14.63
C ILE A 87 14.39 43.81 14.10
N THR A 88 14.00 44.39 12.96
CA THR A 88 14.71 45.51 12.32
C THR A 88 14.00 46.85 12.59
N PRO A 89 14.37 47.60 13.64
CA PRO A 89 13.81 48.92 13.88
C PRO A 89 14.40 49.98 12.96
N PHE A 90 13.65 51.03 12.69
CA PHE A 90 14.18 52.28 12.14
C PHE A 90 15.05 52.99 13.18
N VAL A 91 16.25 53.42 12.78
CA VAL A 91 17.19 54.16 13.64
C VAL A 91 17.43 55.54 13.03
N ASP A 92 17.00 56.58 13.75
CA ASP A 92 17.09 57.98 13.32
C ASP A 92 18.52 58.47 13.03
N ASN A 93 19.52 57.90 13.70
CA ASN A 93 20.94 58.20 13.46
C ASN A 93 21.49 57.64 12.12
N GLU A 94 20.74 56.80 11.42
CA GLU A 94 21.15 56.17 10.15
C GLU A 94 20.64 56.91 8.91
N ILE A 95 19.95 58.05 9.08
CA ILE A 95 19.55 58.93 7.97
C ILE A 95 20.82 59.45 7.25
N LYS A 96 20.85 59.38 5.91
CA LYS A 96 22.02 59.78 5.12
C LYS A 96 22.34 61.27 5.31
N ARG A 97 23.63 61.57 5.53
CA ARG A 97 24.11 62.95 5.65
C ARG A 97 23.86 63.71 4.34
N GLY A 98 23.13 64.82 4.41
CA GLY A 98 22.76 65.67 3.27
C GLY A 98 21.28 65.64 2.90
N GLU A 99 20.49 64.70 3.44
CA GLU A 99 19.04 64.64 3.23
C GLU A 99 18.25 65.49 4.24
N SER A 100 17.06 65.96 3.84
CA SER A 100 16.14 66.65 4.76
C SER A 100 15.49 65.61 5.68
N ILE A 101 15.68 65.77 6.98
CA ILE A 101 15.23 64.82 8.02
C ILE A 101 13.70 64.61 8.00
N GLY A 102 12.92 65.65 7.67
CA GLY A 102 11.45 65.60 7.69
C GLY A 102 10.84 64.60 6.70
N PRO A 103 11.09 64.74 5.39
CA PRO A 103 10.60 63.81 4.38
C PRO A 103 11.01 62.35 4.61
N GLU A 104 12.24 62.11 5.06
CA GLU A 104 12.72 60.73 5.33
C GLU A 104 12.06 60.12 6.56
N LEU A 105 11.79 60.89 7.62
CA LEU A 105 11.02 60.39 8.77
C LEU A 105 9.60 60.01 8.37
N VAL A 106 8.91 60.83 7.55
CA VAL A 106 7.57 60.49 7.06
C VAL A 106 7.60 59.21 6.21
N ARG A 107 8.64 59.04 5.37
CA ARG A 107 8.84 57.81 4.60
C ARG A 107 9.07 56.60 5.51
N ALA A 108 9.89 56.73 6.54
CA ALA A 108 10.16 55.66 7.50
C ALA A 108 8.91 55.28 8.30
N ILE A 109 8.10 56.25 8.74
CA ILE A 109 6.82 56.02 9.42
C ILE A 109 5.89 55.22 8.52
N ARG A 110 5.65 55.69 7.29
CA ARG A 110 4.77 55.01 6.31
C ARG A 110 5.32 53.65 5.88
N GLY A 111 6.64 53.49 5.88
CA GLY A 111 7.36 52.28 5.49
C GLY A 111 7.52 51.22 6.59
N SER A 112 6.95 51.43 7.78
CA SER A 112 7.11 50.50 8.91
C SER A 112 5.85 49.67 9.19
N LYS A 113 5.99 48.37 9.51
CA LYS A 113 4.83 47.51 9.84
C LYS A 113 4.18 47.90 11.16
N ILE A 114 5.01 48.15 12.17
CA ILE A 114 4.60 48.47 13.54
C ILE A 114 5.17 49.84 13.91
N ALA A 115 4.38 50.70 14.53
CA ALA A 115 4.87 51.94 15.13
C ALA A 115 4.77 51.85 16.66
N ILE A 116 5.88 52.08 17.35
CA ILE A 116 5.95 52.13 18.81
C ILE A 116 6.01 53.59 19.23
N ILE A 117 5.12 53.99 20.13
CA ILE A 117 5.05 55.36 20.63
C ILE A 117 5.44 55.34 22.11
N LEU A 118 6.65 55.79 22.41
CA LEU A 118 7.20 55.84 23.76
C LEU A 118 6.95 57.22 24.37
N ILE A 119 5.86 57.32 25.13
CA ILE A 119 5.37 58.57 25.72
C ILE A 119 6.03 58.77 27.09
N SER A 120 6.97 59.72 27.14
CA SER A 120 7.66 60.18 28.34
C SER A 120 7.10 61.52 28.84
N ARG A 121 7.55 61.96 30.03
CA ARG A 121 7.07 63.21 30.68
C ARG A 121 7.24 64.44 29.78
N ASN A 122 8.33 64.52 29.01
CA ASN A 122 8.62 65.66 28.13
C ASN A 122 8.32 65.37 26.65
N TYR A 123 7.61 64.29 26.30
CA TYR A 123 7.28 63.96 24.91
C TYR A 123 6.64 65.12 24.16
N ALA A 124 5.68 65.79 24.81
CA ALA A 124 4.97 66.94 24.26
C ALA A 124 5.80 68.24 24.16
N SER A 125 7.07 68.24 24.61
CA SER A 125 7.96 69.42 24.47
C SER A 125 8.47 69.59 23.04
N SER A 126 8.48 68.50 22.27
CA SER A 126 9.07 68.43 20.94
C SER A 126 8.00 68.55 19.87
N LYS A 127 8.13 69.56 19.00
CA LYS A 127 7.29 69.66 17.80
C LYS A 127 7.42 68.42 16.92
N TRP A 128 8.64 67.90 16.77
CA TRP A 128 8.92 66.69 15.99
C TRP A 128 8.15 65.47 16.50
N CYS A 129 8.17 65.20 17.79
CA CYS A 129 7.46 64.04 18.37
C CYS A 129 5.94 64.15 18.20
N LEU A 130 5.39 65.37 18.20
CA LEU A 130 3.97 65.63 17.98
C LEU A 130 3.59 65.50 16.50
N ASP A 131 4.45 65.96 15.58
CA ASP A 131 4.25 65.82 14.14
C ASP A 131 4.37 64.35 13.70
N GLU A 132 5.36 63.59 14.22
CA GLU A 132 5.48 62.14 14.02
C GLU A 132 4.26 61.39 14.56
N LEU A 133 3.77 61.75 15.76
CA LEU A 133 2.59 61.12 16.34
C LEU A 133 1.35 61.34 15.46
N VAL A 134 1.17 62.54 14.92
CA VAL A 134 0.07 62.82 13.98
C VAL A 134 0.18 61.93 12.73
N GLU A 135 1.38 61.82 12.16
CA GLU A 135 1.60 61.00 10.97
C GLU A 135 1.39 59.50 11.24
N ILE A 136 1.85 58.97 12.39
CA ILE A 136 1.60 57.58 12.81
C ILE A 136 0.10 57.33 12.96
N MET A 137 -0.64 58.25 13.58
CA MET A 137 -2.08 58.09 13.76
C MET A 137 -2.84 58.15 12.42
N ASN A 138 -2.38 58.96 11.46
CA ASN A 138 -2.90 58.94 10.10
C ASN A 138 -2.59 57.60 9.41
N CYS A 139 -1.36 57.10 9.51
CA CYS A 139 -0.96 55.81 8.93
C CYS A 139 -1.74 54.63 9.53
N ARG A 140 -2.10 54.69 10.82
CA ARG A 140 -2.98 53.71 11.45
C ARG A 140 -4.35 53.66 10.79
N GLU A 141 -4.94 54.82 10.49
CA GLU A 141 -6.28 54.94 9.90
C GLU A 141 -6.28 54.68 8.38
N GLU A 142 -5.28 55.18 7.66
CA GLU A 142 -5.15 55.06 6.19
C GLU A 142 -4.58 53.70 5.75
N LEU A 143 -3.57 53.20 6.46
CA LEU A 143 -2.78 52.04 6.06
C LEU A 143 -3.05 50.81 6.94
N GLY A 144 -3.81 50.93 8.03
CA GLY A 144 -3.98 49.83 8.99
C GLY A 144 -2.67 49.47 9.71
N GLN A 145 -1.73 50.42 9.81
CA GLN A 145 -0.46 50.23 10.51
C GLN A 145 -0.72 49.85 11.98
N THR A 146 -0.01 48.84 12.49
CA THR A 146 -0.17 48.45 13.90
C THR A 146 0.55 49.45 14.80
N VAL A 147 -0.14 49.96 15.82
CA VAL A 147 0.41 50.97 16.73
C VAL A 147 0.42 50.45 18.15
N MET A 148 1.56 50.56 18.82
CA MET A 148 1.75 50.14 20.21
C MET A 148 2.20 51.33 21.08
N ALA A 149 1.47 51.61 22.15
CA ALA A 149 1.81 52.69 23.07
C ALA A 149 2.60 52.17 24.28
N ILE A 150 3.64 52.91 24.68
CA ILE A 150 4.39 52.68 25.92
C ILE A 150 4.36 53.97 26.72
N PHE A 151 3.64 53.95 27.85
CA PHE A 151 3.54 55.05 28.79
C PHE A 151 4.66 54.94 29.82
N TYR A 152 5.77 55.63 29.55
CA TYR A 152 6.99 55.57 30.35
C TYR A 152 7.02 56.70 31.38
N ARG A 153 6.77 56.33 32.64
CA ARG A 153 6.68 57.24 33.80
C ARG A 153 5.68 58.39 33.60
N VAL A 154 4.60 58.11 32.87
CA VAL A 154 3.49 59.02 32.58
C VAL A 154 2.18 58.24 32.66
N ASP A 155 1.14 58.84 33.24
CA ASP A 155 -0.21 58.27 33.23
C ASP A 155 -0.92 58.61 31.90
N PRO A 156 -1.52 57.64 31.19
CA PRO A 156 -2.26 57.92 29.96
C PRO A 156 -3.42 58.92 30.16
N SER A 157 -3.99 59.00 31.36
CA SER A 157 -5.03 59.97 31.70
C SER A 157 -4.53 61.41 31.59
N ASP A 158 -3.27 61.66 31.99
CA ASP A 158 -2.63 62.96 31.85
C ASP A 158 -2.32 63.30 30.39
N VAL A 159 -2.01 62.28 29.58
CA VAL A 159 -1.84 62.42 28.12
C VAL A 159 -3.18 62.75 27.45
N LYS A 160 -4.24 62.02 27.79
CA LYS A 160 -5.59 62.19 27.22
C LYS A 160 -6.21 63.54 27.59
N LYS A 161 -6.15 63.91 28.87
CA LYS A 161 -6.74 65.15 29.39
C LYS A 161 -5.81 66.34 29.23
N LEU A 162 -4.56 66.13 28.81
CA LEU A 162 -3.50 67.14 28.76
C LEU A 162 -3.37 67.86 30.12
N ALA A 163 -3.34 67.04 31.17
CA ALA A 163 -3.31 67.43 32.57
C ALA A 163 -1.91 67.18 33.17
N GLY A 164 -1.73 67.57 34.44
CA GLY A 164 -0.47 67.41 35.14
C GLY A 164 0.72 68.12 34.48
N ASP A 165 1.90 67.56 34.67
CA ASP A 165 3.14 68.09 34.11
C ASP A 165 3.24 67.90 32.59
N PHE A 166 2.72 66.79 32.07
CA PHE A 166 2.66 66.53 30.63
C PHE A 166 1.85 67.63 29.92
N GLY A 167 0.68 67.98 30.46
CA GLY A 167 -0.16 69.06 29.97
C GLY A 167 0.48 70.45 30.07
N ARG A 168 1.25 70.70 31.14
CA ARG A 168 2.01 71.94 31.31
C ARG A 168 3.07 72.08 30.21
N VAL A 169 3.80 71.01 29.91
CA VAL A 169 4.78 70.96 28.83
C VAL A 169 4.11 71.19 27.47
N PHE A 170 3.01 70.50 27.19
CA PHE A 170 2.24 70.68 25.95
C PHE A 170 1.78 72.13 25.75
N ARG A 171 1.23 72.77 26.79
CA ARG A 171 0.79 74.19 26.71
C ARG A 171 1.93 75.14 26.35
N LYS A 172 3.15 74.90 26.86
CA LYS A 172 4.33 75.68 26.49
C LYS A 172 4.68 75.51 25.01
N THR A 173 4.63 74.28 24.50
CA THR A 173 4.91 73.97 23.07
C THR A 173 3.87 74.60 22.13
N CYS A 174 2.62 74.73 22.57
CA CYS A 174 1.55 75.37 21.80
C CYS A 174 1.67 76.91 21.72
N ALA A 175 2.47 77.55 22.58
CA ALA A 175 2.64 79.00 22.55
C ALA A 175 3.22 79.44 21.20
N GLY A 176 2.52 80.33 20.50
CA GLY A 176 2.93 80.83 19.18
C GLY A 176 2.68 79.86 18.00
N LYS A 177 1.84 78.82 18.17
CA LYS A 177 1.45 77.89 17.08
C LYS A 177 0.03 78.17 16.57
N THR A 178 -0.26 77.76 15.33
CA THR A 178 -1.58 77.91 14.71
C THR A 178 -2.63 77.04 15.41
N LYS A 179 -3.90 77.48 15.42
CA LYS A 179 -5.01 76.72 16.01
C LYS A 179 -5.17 75.33 15.37
N ASP A 180 -4.90 75.22 14.07
CA ASP A 180 -4.96 73.97 13.32
C ASP A 180 -3.94 72.93 13.82
N ASN A 181 -2.65 73.31 13.93
CA ASN A 181 -1.60 72.43 14.44
C ASN A 181 -1.89 71.98 15.87
N ILE A 182 -2.36 72.89 16.73
CA ILE A 182 -2.73 72.56 18.12
C ILE A 182 -3.89 71.56 18.12
N GLY A 183 -4.90 71.74 17.25
CA GLY A 183 -6.03 70.82 17.10
C GLY A 183 -5.58 69.41 16.73
N ARG A 184 -4.74 69.28 15.70
CA ARG A 184 -4.20 68.00 15.22
C ARG A 184 -3.40 67.27 16.30
N TRP A 185 -2.50 67.97 17.01
CA TRP A 185 -1.72 67.36 18.09
C TRP A 185 -2.59 66.92 19.26
N ARG A 186 -3.58 67.72 19.66
CA ARG A 186 -4.53 67.34 20.73
C ARG A 186 -5.30 66.07 20.37
N GLN A 187 -5.77 65.97 19.13
CA GLN A 187 -6.51 64.82 18.67
C GLN A 187 -5.64 63.56 18.65
N ALA A 188 -4.41 63.65 18.13
CA ALA A 188 -3.50 62.51 18.09
C ALA A 188 -3.11 62.02 19.50
N LEU A 189 -2.83 62.94 20.43
CA LEU A 189 -2.55 62.62 21.84
C LEU A 189 -3.75 61.96 22.54
N ALA A 190 -4.96 62.46 22.30
CA ALA A 190 -6.18 61.86 22.85
C ALA A 190 -6.43 60.45 22.29
N LYS A 191 -6.17 60.22 21.00
CA LYS A 191 -6.31 58.91 20.35
C LYS A 191 -5.26 57.91 20.85
N VAL A 192 -3.97 58.28 20.92
CA VAL A 192 -2.92 57.36 21.38
C VAL A 192 -3.10 56.98 22.85
N ALA A 193 -3.62 57.89 23.68
CA ALA A 193 -3.90 57.59 25.10
C ALA A 193 -5.01 56.55 25.30
N THR A 194 -5.76 56.20 24.25
CA THR A 194 -6.75 55.10 24.27
C THR A 194 -6.23 53.79 23.68
N VAL A 195 -5.01 53.78 23.15
CA VAL A 195 -4.37 52.55 22.63
C VAL A 195 -3.94 51.70 23.82
N ALA A 196 -4.40 50.46 23.87
CA ALA A 196 -3.94 49.48 24.84
C ALA A 196 -2.42 49.31 24.70
N GLY A 197 -1.70 49.54 25.80
CA GLY A 197 -0.26 49.69 25.78
C GLY A 197 0.38 49.31 27.10
N TYR A 198 1.68 49.51 27.17
CA TYR A 198 2.48 49.15 28.34
C TYR A 198 2.65 50.36 29.26
N HIS A 199 2.50 50.14 30.56
CA HIS A 199 2.67 51.19 31.58
C HIS A 199 3.87 50.85 32.43
N SER A 200 4.89 51.71 32.48
CA SER A 200 6.09 51.41 33.25
C SER A 200 5.83 51.23 34.75
N SER A 201 4.74 51.79 35.29
CA SER A 201 4.32 51.65 36.69
C SER A 201 3.85 50.24 37.06
N ASN A 202 3.48 49.42 36.07
CA ASN A 202 2.90 48.09 36.29
C ASN A 202 3.96 46.97 36.27
N TRP A 203 5.24 47.33 36.24
CA TRP A 203 6.35 46.40 36.10
C TRP A 203 7.37 46.60 37.21
N ASP A 204 7.85 45.50 37.80
CA ASP A 204 8.84 45.52 38.87
C ASP A 204 10.22 45.98 38.39
N ASN A 205 10.55 45.75 37.12
CA ASN A 205 11.78 46.22 36.49
C ASN A 205 11.63 46.43 34.97
N GLU A 206 12.41 47.36 34.43
CA GLU A 206 12.37 47.73 33.01
C GLU A 206 12.86 46.60 32.09
N ALA A 207 13.77 45.73 32.56
CA ALA A 207 14.29 44.62 31.75
C ALA A 207 13.21 43.58 31.41
N ALA A 208 12.34 43.22 32.38
CA ALA A 208 11.22 42.33 32.17
C ALA A 208 10.20 42.92 31.19
N MET A 209 9.91 44.23 31.34
CA MET A 209 9.03 44.97 30.45
C MET A 209 9.56 44.96 29.01
N ILE A 210 10.84 45.28 28.80
CA ILE A 210 11.51 45.29 27.50
C ILE A 210 11.48 43.89 26.86
N LYS A 211 11.80 42.85 27.63
CA LYS A 211 11.76 41.46 27.15
C LYS A 211 10.35 41.07 26.69
N LYS A 212 9.31 41.47 27.44
CA LYS A 212 7.91 41.22 27.07
C LYS A 212 7.53 41.96 25.80
N ILE A 213 7.82 43.26 25.71
CA ILE A 213 7.55 44.08 24.52
C ILE A 213 8.18 43.47 23.26
N ALA A 214 9.48 43.13 23.33
CA ALA A 214 10.18 42.55 22.20
C ALA A 214 9.66 41.17 21.80
N THR A 215 9.15 40.38 22.77
CA THR A 215 8.52 39.09 22.49
C THR A 215 7.17 39.28 21.79
N ASP A 216 6.34 40.20 22.25
CA ASP A 216 5.02 40.45 21.66
C ASP A 216 5.13 40.98 20.22
N ILE A 217 6.12 41.86 19.96
CA ILE A 217 6.41 42.34 18.60
C ILE A 217 6.90 41.21 17.70
N SER A 218 7.81 40.36 18.18
CA SER A 218 8.31 39.21 17.42
C SER A 218 7.18 38.25 17.04
N ASN A 219 6.29 37.93 17.98
CA ASN A 219 5.13 37.07 17.73
C ASN A 219 4.16 37.71 16.72
N MET A 220 3.93 39.01 16.83
CA MET A 220 3.11 39.76 15.88
C MET A 220 3.71 39.71 14.46
N LEU A 221 5.02 39.90 14.32
CA LEU A 221 5.73 39.77 13.04
C LEU A 221 5.63 38.35 12.45
N ASN A 222 5.72 37.32 13.29
CA ASN A 222 5.54 35.92 12.87
C ASN A 222 4.12 35.66 12.37
N SER A 223 3.09 36.20 13.05
CA SER A 223 1.69 36.06 12.62
C SER A 223 1.37 36.70 11.26
N PHE A 224 2.18 37.67 10.81
CA PHE A 224 2.06 38.27 9.48
C PHE A 224 2.67 37.43 8.35
N THR A 225 3.37 36.34 8.67
CA THR A 225 4.02 35.47 7.69
C THR A 225 3.20 34.18 7.56
N PRO A 226 2.56 33.91 6.41
CA PRO A 226 1.87 32.63 6.21
C PRO A 226 2.87 31.48 6.20
N LEU A 227 2.60 30.41 6.97
CA LEU A 227 3.37 29.16 6.94
C LEU A 227 3.08 28.41 5.62
N SER A 228 3.83 28.68 4.55
CA SER A 228 3.66 27.99 3.26
C SER A 228 4.54 26.75 3.08
N ASP A 229 5.45 26.46 4.02
CA ASP A 229 6.45 25.40 3.87
C ASP A 229 5.87 23.98 3.90
N PHE A 230 4.66 23.80 4.44
CA PHE A 230 4.03 22.48 4.63
C PHE A 230 2.82 22.22 3.72
N ASP A 231 2.36 23.23 2.97
CA ASP A 231 1.16 23.13 2.11
C ASP A 231 1.31 22.10 0.97
N GLY A 232 2.55 21.76 0.60
CA GLY A 232 2.85 20.73 -0.40
C GLY A 232 2.98 19.30 0.14
N LEU A 233 2.85 19.09 1.46
CA LEU A 233 3.02 17.77 2.09
C LEU A 233 1.68 17.06 2.27
N VAL A 234 1.55 15.86 1.72
CA VAL A 234 0.32 15.08 1.78
C VAL A 234 0.39 14.06 2.92
N GLY A 235 -0.70 13.93 3.69
CA GLY A 235 -0.88 12.85 4.66
C GLY A 235 -0.15 13.01 6.01
N MET A 236 0.41 14.19 6.30
CA MET A 236 1.10 14.45 7.58
C MET A 236 0.16 14.38 8.79
N GLY A 237 -1.11 14.78 8.64
CA GLY A 237 -2.13 14.67 9.70
C GLY A 237 -2.29 13.24 10.23
N ALA A 238 -2.38 12.25 9.34
CA ALA A 238 -2.50 10.85 9.73
C ALA A 238 -1.25 10.30 10.45
N HIS A 239 -0.06 10.82 10.15
CA HIS A 239 1.16 10.47 10.88
C HIS A 239 1.16 11.06 12.29
N LEU A 240 0.70 12.30 12.44
CA LEU A 240 0.60 12.98 13.74
C LEU A 240 -0.46 12.34 14.63
N GLU A 241 -1.65 12.03 14.11
CA GLU A 241 -2.71 11.32 14.84
C GLU A 241 -2.24 9.98 15.40
N LYS A 242 -1.38 9.27 14.65
CA LYS A 242 -0.75 8.02 15.13
C LYS A 242 0.33 8.25 16.18
N MET A 243 1.02 9.39 16.16
CA MET A 243 2.06 9.74 17.12
C MET A 243 1.49 10.31 18.43
N GLU A 244 0.38 11.04 18.37
CA GLU A 244 -0.27 11.71 19.51
C GLU A 244 -0.44 10.82 20.76
N PRO A 245 -0.98 9.59 20.67
CA PRO A 245 -1.10 8.72 21.84
C PRO A 245 0.26 8.25 22.40
N LEU A 246 1.31 8.19 21.59
CA LEU A 246 2.66 7.82 22.02
C LEU A 246 3.36 8.98 22.75
N LEU A 247 3.08 10.22 22.33
CA LEU A 247 3.61 11.45 22.92
C LEU A 247 3.15 11.65 24.36
N GLY A 248 1.88 11.31 24.66
CA GLY A 248 1.37 11.32 26.04
C GLY A 248 1.53 12.69 26.72
N LEU A 249 1.22 13.79 26.00
CA LEU A 249 1.49 15.17 26.41
C LEU A 249 0.84 15.60 27.76
N GLY A 250 -0.12 14.82 28.27
CA GLY A 250 -0.73 15.01 29.59
C GLY A 250 0.03 14.35 30.75
N SER A 251 1.14 13.64 30.49
CA SER A 251 1.99 12.99 31.50
C SER A 251 3.22 13.84 31.82
N ASP A 252 3.67 13.83 33.08
CA ASP A 252 4.93 14.46 33.51
C ASP A 252 6.14 13.52 33.39
N GLU A 253 5.97 12.34 32.77
CA GLU A 253 7.04 11.38 32.51
C GLU A 253 7.98 11.84 31.38
N VAL A 254 9.27 11.54 31.51
CA VAL A 254 10.24 11.69 30.42
C VAL A 254 10.11 10.50 29.46
N ARG A 255 9.62 10.75 28.25
CA ARG A 255 9.42 9.72 27.22
C ARG A 255 10.42 9.88 26.07
N MET A 256 10.95 8.76 25.60
CA MET A 256 11.77 8.69 24.39
C MET A 256 10.95 8.03 23.27
N ILE A 257 10.80 8.74 22.15
CA ILE A 257 10.00 8.27 21.01
C ILE A 257 10.90 8.18 19.79
N GLY A 258 11.00 6.99 19.23
CA GLY A 258 11.78 6.72 18.02
C GLY A 258 10.90 6.62 16.78
N ILE A 259 11.25 7.37 15.74
CA ILE A 259 10.71 7.17 14.38
C ILE A 259 11.74 6.37 13.59
N TRP A 260 11.37 5.19 13.11
CA TRP A 260 12.28 4.31 12.37
C TRP A 260 11.64 3.83 11.06
N GLY A 261 12.47 3.39 10.10
CA GLY A 261 12.01 2.91 8.81
C GLY A 261 12.99 3.17 7.66
N PRO A 262 12.69 2.70 6.44
CA PRO A 262 13.60 2.75 5.30
C PRO A 262 14.09 4.18 4.96
N PRO A 263 15.29 4.36 4.38
CA PRO A 263 15.77 5.67 3.96
C PRO A 263 14.81 6.31 2.93
N GLY A 264 14.59 7.62 3.03
CA GLY A 264 13.73 8.38 2.10
C GLY A 264 12.22 8.32 2.34
N ILE A 265 11.71 7.55 3.32
CA ILE A 265 10.26 7.43 3.60
C ILE A 265 9.62 8.70 4.22
N GLY A 266 10.37 9.78 4.46
CA GLY A 266 9.84 11.03 5.01
C GLY A 266 9.92 11.19 6.53
N LYS A 267 10.77 10.39 7.21
CA LYS A 267 10.96 10.44 8.67
C LYS A 267 11.37 11.82 9.18
N THR A 268 12.30 12.51 8.50
CA THR A 268 12.64 13.92 8.80
C THR A 268 11.42 14.80 8.76
N THR A 269 10.64 14.64 7.68
CA THR A 269 9.54 15.54 7.37
C THR A 269 8.47 15.40 8.44
N ILE A 270 8.14 14.16 8.83
CA ILE A 270 7.25 13.87 9.96
C ILE A 270 7.81 14.49 11.24
N ALA A 271 9.10 14.32 11.52
CA ALA A 271 9.72 14.87 12.71
C ALA A 271 9.68 16.40 12.76
N ARG A 272 9.95 17.08 11.63
CA ARG A 272 9.95 18.54 11.52
C ARG A 272 8.54 19.11 11.64
N VAL A 273 7.55 18.45 11.05
CA VAL A 273 6.14 18.82 11.20
C VAL A 273 5.69 18.65 12.65
N ALA A 274 6.03 17.53 13.30
CA ALA A 274 5.72 17.30 14.71
C ALA A 274 6.38 18.34 15.62
N TYR A 275 7.66 18.66 15.40
CA TYR A 275 8.39 19.68 16.16
C TYR A 275 7.69 21.05 16.06
N ASN A 276 7.36 21.48 14.85
CA ASN A 276 6.75 22.80 14.63
C ASN A 276 5.38 22.93 15.29
N GLN A 277 4.58 21.86 15.34
CA GLN A 277 3.28 21.88 16.01
C GLN A 277 3.38 21.79 17.54
N LEU A 278 4.35 21.03 18.05
CA LEU A 278 4.42 20.71 19.48
C LEU A 278 5.32 21.65 20.28
N SER A 279 6.31 22.29 19.65
CA SER A 279 7.34 23.08 20.33
C SER A 279 6.79 24.20 21.22
N GLU A 280 5.69 24.86 20.81
CA GLU A 280 5.06 25.94 21.58
C GLU A 280 4.51 25.48 22.96
N GLY A 281 4.23 24.18 23.10
CA GLY A 281 3.76 23.59 24.37
C GLY A 281 4.87 23.31 25.39
N PHE A 282 6.15 23.52 25.04
CA PHE A 282 7.30 23.22 25.90
C PHE A 282 8.05 24.49 26.32
N GLN A 283 8.65 24.47 27.51
CA GLN A 283 9.43 25.61 28.02
C GLN A 283 10.73 25.82 27.24
N LEU A 284 11.29 24.74 26.71
CA LEU A 284 12.47 24.72 25.84
C LEU A 284 12.23 23.68 24.74
N SER A 285 12.59 24.01 23.51
CA SER A 285 12.46 23.09 22.37
C SER A 285 13.70 23.20 21.48
N ILE A 286 14.18 22.07 20.99
CA ILE A 286 15.29 22.00 20.04
C ILE A 286 15.05 20.94 18.98
N PHE A 287 15.30 21.31 17.73
CA PHE A 287 15.33 20.40 16.59
C PHE A 287 16.77 20.24 16.12
N MET A 288 17.34 19.05 16.31
CA MET A 288 18.71 18.74 15.89
C MET A 288 18.66 17.94 14.60
N ASP A 289 19.10 18.57 13.50
CA ASP A 289 19.13 17.94 12.19
C ASP A 289 20.54 17.43 11.82
N ASP A 290 20.60 16.38 11.01
CA ASP A 290 21.79 15.80 10.37
C ASP A 290 22.98 15.45 11.28
N ILE A 291 22.71 14.82 12.42
CA ILE A 291 23.77 14.40 13.36
C ILE A 291 24.77 13.45 12.68
N LYS A 292 24.33 12.46 11.87
CA LYS A 292 25.25 11.51 11.22
C LYS A 292 26.22 12.11 10.19
N VAL A 293 25.88 13.23 9.56
CA VAL A 293 26.74 13.88 8.54
C VAL A 293 27.80 14.77 9.21
N ASN A 294 27.44 15.42 10.32
CA ASN A 294 28.37 16.20 11.13
C ASN A 294 29.34 15.32 11.95
N TYR A 295 29.09 14.02 12.03
CA TYR A 295 30.03 13.02 12.53
C TYR A 295 31.09 12.71 11.45
N SER A 296 32.25 13.36 11.56
CA SER A 296 33.45 12.84 10.91
C SER A 296 33.86 11.51 11.56
N ARG A 297 34.44 10.60 10.78
CA ARG A 297 34.95 9.25 11.14
C ARG A 297 36.08 9.23 12.21
N LEU A 298 36.18 10.26 13.07
CA LEU A 298 37.33 10.55 13.92
C LEU A 298 37.09 10.38 15.44
N CYS A 299 35.88 10.05 15.91
CA CYS A 299 35.68 9.77 17.34
C CYS A 299 36.09 8.35 17.70
N SER A 300 37.08 8.20 18.60
CA SER A 300 37.64 6.91 19.03
C SER A 300 36.78 6.15 20.05
N ASP A 301 35.81 6.80 20.72
CA ASP A 301 34.93 6.18 21.73
C ASP A 301 33.56 6.85 21.90
N ASP A 302 32.60 6.08 22.42
CA ASP A 302 31.18 6.43 22.68
C ASP A 302 31.02 7.55 23.72
N TYR A 303 31.96 7.69 24.66
CA TYR A 303 31.90 8.72 25.70
C TYR A 303 32.14 10.11 25.13
N SER A 304 33.15 10.25 24.27
CA SER A 304 33.51 11.51 23.60
C SER A 304 32.39 11.99 22.67
N ALA A 305 31.75 11.04 21.97
CA ALA A 305 30.58 11.27 21.12
C ALA A 305 29.40 11.85 21.93
N LYS A 306 29.07 11.24 23.08
CA LYS A 306 28.03 11.72 24.00
C LYS A 306 28.34 13.11 24.55
N LEU A 307 29.61 13.40 24.82
CA LEU A 307 30.03 14.70 25.37
C LEU A 307 29.88 15.84 24.34
N GLN A 308 30.31 15.61 23.10
CA GLN A 308 30.12 16.57 22.00
C GLN A 308 28.65 16.84 21.70
N LEU A 309 27.82 15.78 21.67
CA LEU A 309 26.37 15.91 21.51
C LEU A 309 25.75 16.73 22.63
N GLN A 310 26.14 16.46 23.88
CA GLN A 310 25.66 17.24 25.02
C GLN A 310 26.11 18.70 24.95
N GLN A 311 27.30 18.99 24.45
CA GLN A 311 27.81 20.35 24.28
C GLN A 311 27.03 21.11 23.19
N GLN A 312 26.81 20.50 22.02
CA GLN A 312 25.96 21.06 20.97
C GLN A 312 24.53 21.29 21.46
N PHE A 313 23.95 20.29 22.12
CA PHE A 313 22.62 20.33 22.70
C PHE A 313 22.42 21.52 23.65
N ILE A 314 23.31 21.69 24.64
CA ILE A 314 23.16 22.79 25.60
C ILE A 314 23.47 24.14 24.93
N SER A 315 24.44 24.21 24.01
CA SER A 315 24.78 25.46 23.32
C SER A 315 23.59 26.03 22.54
N GLN A 316 22.84 25.16 21.85
CA GLN A 316 21.66 25.54 21.07
C GLN A 316 20.47 25.87 21.97
N ILE A 317 20.22 25.11 23.04
CA ILE A 317 19.15 25.41 24.02
C ILE A 317 19.38 26.74 24.75
N THR A 318 20.63 27.04 25.11
CA THR A 318 20.98 28.22 25.93
C THR A 318 21.43 29.43 25.10
N ASN A 319 21.51 29.27 23.78
CA ASN A 319 22.02 30.26 22.83
C ASN A 319 23.41 30.81 23.21
N HIS A 320 24.27 29.95 23.76
CA HIS A 320 25.64 30.26 24.20
C HIS A 320 26.63 29.43 23.39
N LYS A 321 27.29 30.06 22.41
CA LYS A 321 28.15 29.37 21.43
C LYS A 321 29.50 28.88 22.00
N ASP A 322 29.97 29.46 23.10
CA ASP A 322 31.29 29.18 23.70
C ASP A 322 31.22 28.28 24.95
N MET A 323 30.18 27.46 25.07
CA MET A 323 29.95 26.67 26.28
C MET A 323 30.82 25.40 26.30
N VAL A 324 31.57 25.19 27.39
CA VAL A 324 32.39 23.98 27.61
C VAL A 324 31.65 23.01 28.54
N VAL A 325 31.48 21.76 28.10
CA VAL A 325 30.88 20.68 28.92
C VAL A 325 32.00 19.75 29.39
N SER A 326 32.23 19.69 30.70
CA SER A 326 33.32 18.91 31.29
C SER A 326 32.94 17.44 31.58
N HIS A 327 31.66 17.10 31.67
CA HIS A 327 31.17 15.73 31.91
C HIS A 327 29.69 15.55 31.54
N LEU A 328 29.22 14.32 31.34
CA LEU A 328 27.85 13.99 30.92
C LEU A 328 26.72 14.39 31.91
N GLY A 329 27.04 14.76 33.15
CA GLY A 329 26.06 15.25 34.12
C GLY A 329 25.62 16.72 33.97
N VAL A 330 26.24 17.52 33.09
CA VAL A 330 25.99 18.97 33.02
C VAL A 330 24.58 19.30 32.51
N ALA A 331 24.06 18.57 31.51
CA ALA A 331 22.71 18.80 30.99
C ALA A 331 21.63 18.55 32.05
N SER A 332 21.74 17.43 32.76
CA SER A 332 20.78 17.05 33.82
C SER A 332 20.72 18.12 34.92
N ASN A 333 21.88 18.62 35.36
CA ASN A 333 21.94 19.67 36.39
C ASN A 333 21.42 21.04 35.94
N ARG A 334 21.57 21.39 34.66
CA ARG A 334 21.10 22.68 34.12
C ARG A 334 19.62 22.70 33.73
N LEU A 335 19.06 21.54 33.41
CA LEU A 335 17.69 21.43 32.90
C LEU A 335 16.66 21.05 33.96
N LYS A 336 17.05 20.35 35.04
CA LYS A 336 16.25 19.98 36.24
C LYS A 336 14.72 20.04 36.06
N ASP A 337 14.11 21.20 36.27
CA ASP A 337 12.65 21.37 36.35
C ASP A 337 11.99 21.86 35.04
N LYS A 338 12.72 21.84 33.92
CA LYS A 338 12.24 22.36 32.63
C LYS A 338 11.69 21.27 31.72
N LYS A 339 10.50 21.49 31.15
CA LYS A 339 9.96 20.66 30.07
C LYS A 339 10.72 20.96 28.77
N VAL A 340 11.54 20.01 28.31
CA VAL A 340 12.38 20.13 27.11
C VAL A 340 11.91 19.13 26.04
N LEU A 341 11.54 19.62 24.86
CA LEU A 341 11.32 18.78 23.69
C LEU A 341 12.61 18.68 22.86
N VAL A 342 13.12 17.47 22.70
CA VAL A 342 14.32 17.18 21.90
C VAL A 342 13.93 16.25 20.76
N GLN A 343 14.12 16.72 19.53
CA GLN A 343 13.84 15.92 18.34
C GLN A 343 15.08 15.84 17.46
N GLU A 344 15.63 14.63 17.34
CA GLU A 344 16.85 14.31 16.60
C GLU A 344 16.51 13.65 15.27
N TRP A 345 17.20 14.05 14.18
CA TRP A 345 17.03 13.39 12.89
C TRP A 345 18.27 13.42 11.95
N ILE A 346 18.28 12.52 10.94
CA ILE A 346 19.30 12.31 9.89
C ILE A 346 18.63 12.28 8.50
N ASN A 347 18.93 13.24 7.61
CA ASN A 347 18.21 13.51 6.37
C ASN A 347 18.63 12.70 5.15
N SER A 348 17.68 12.60 4.19
CA SER A 348 17.88 13.00 2.77
C SER A 348 16.60 12.79 1.88
N LEU A 349 16.40 13.64 0.85
CA LEU A 349 15.15 13.88 0.06
C LEU A 349 15.23 13.45 -1.45
N PRO A 350 14.11 13.37 -2.22
CA PRO A 350 14.04 12.61 -3.49
C PRO A 350 13.53 13.35 -4.77
N ARG A 351 13.72 12.73 -5.97
CA ARG A 351 12.75 12.65 -7.13
C ARG A 351 13.22 11.65 -8.25
N LEU A 352 12.35 11.37 -9.24
CA LEU A 352 12.04 10.05 -9.87
C LEU A 352 12.85 9.50 -11.09
N LYS A 353 12.91 8.15 -11.15
CA LYS A 353 12.89 7.15 -12.27
C LYS A 353 13.37 7.60 -13.66
N THR A 354 14.48 7.09 -14.18
CA THR A 354 14.59 5.76 -14.85
C THR A 354 15.92 5.03 -14.60
N SER A 355 16.95 5.76 -14.16
CA SER A 355 18.12 5.26 -13.43
C SER A 355 17.85 5.35 -11.92
N LEU A 356 18.63 4.66 -11.07
CA LEU A 356 18.66 5.05 -9.66
C LEU A 356 19.28 6.45 -9.65
N ASP A 357 18.46 7.47 -9.47
CA ASP A 357 18.88 8.87 -9.39
C ASP A 357 20.11 9.00 -8.48
N SER A 358 21.09 9.83 -8.84
CA SER A 358 22.35 9.93 -8.11
C SER A 358 22.12 10.30 -6.64
N ASP A 359 21.11 11.11 -6.37
CA ASP A 359 20.78 11.54 -5.03
C ASP A 359 20.13 10.38 -4.29
N ILE A 360 19.11 9.71 -4.86
CA ILE A 360 18.51 8.50 -4.27
C ILE A 360 19.57 7.41 -4.02
N GLN A 361 20.49 7.21 -4.96
CA GLN A 361 21.58 6.25 -4.84
C GLN A 361 22.48 6.61 -3.66
N SER A 362 22.88 7.87 -3.52
CA SER A 362 23.76 8.32 -2.44
C SER A 362 23.15 8.05 -1.05
N ILE A 363 21.84 8.29 -0.91
CA ILE A 363 21.08 8.10 0.33
C ILE A 363 21.04 6.63 0.73
N LEU A 364 20.64 5.77 -0.21
CA LEU A 364 20.54 4.34 0.05
C LEU A 364 21.94 3.74 0.23
N LYS A 365 22.93 4.21 -0.54
CA LYS A 365 24.32 3.77 -0.46
C LYS A 365 24.96 4.13 0.87
N PHE A 366 24.64 5.28 1.46
CA PHE A 366 25.12 5.64 2.80
C PHE A 366 24.71 4.59 3.86
N SER A 367 23.47 4.08 3.76
CA SER A 367 22.99 3.02 4.66
C SER A 367 23.67 1.67 4.39
N TYR A 368 23.93 1.35 3.12
CA TYR A 368 24.68 0.16 2.71
C TYR A 368 26.16 0.21 3.14
N ASP A 369 26.82 1.36 2.99
CA ASP A 369 28.24 1.53 3.31
C ASP A 369 28.51 1.41 4.83
N ALA A 370 27.48 1.67 5.65
CA ALA A 370 27.50 1.50 7.11
C ALA A 370 27.30 0.04 7.59
N LEU A 371 27.05 -0.90 6.69
CA LEU A 371 27.05 -2.33 7.00
C LEU A 371 28.48 -2.88 7.14
N ASP A 372 28.64 -3.94 7.93
CA ASP A 372 29.88 -4.73 7.90
C ASP A 372 30.02 -5.47 6.54
N ASP A 373 31.20 -6.00 6.25
CA ASP A 373 31.48 -6.58 4.93
C ASP A 373 30.66 -7.86 4.63
N GLU A 374 30.33 -8.64 5.65
CA GLU A 374 29.52 -9.86 5.52
C GLU A 374 28.04 -9.51 5.31
N ASP A 375 27.52 -8.49 6.01
CA ASP A 375 26.16 -7.98 5.85
C ASP A 375 25.98 -7.28 4.49
N LYS A 376 26.99 -6.55 4.01
CA LYS A 376 27.03 -6.04 2.63
C LYS A 376 26.89 -7.19 1.64
N TYR A 377 27.64 -8.26 1.86
CA TYR A 377 27.63 -9.42 0.98
C TYR A 377 26.29 -10.16 1.03
N LEU A 378 25.70 -10.35 2.21
CA LEU A 378 24.36 -10.91 2.39
C LEU A 378 23.29 -10.03 1.70
N PHE A 379 23.39 -8.71 1.86
CA PHE A 379 22.50 -7.75 1.21
C PHE A 379 22.49 -7.95 -0.32
N LEU A 380 23.66 -8.12 -0.95
CA LEU A 380 23.76 -8.40 -2.39
C LEU A 380 23.16 -9.76 -2.77
N HIS A 381 23.33 -10.81 -1.98
CA HIS A 381 22.69 -12.11 -2.24
C HIS A 381 21.17 -11.99 -2.23
N ILE A 382 20.61 -11.21 -1.28
CA ILE A 382 19.17 -10.96 -1.20
C ILE A 382 18.71 -10.15 -2.41
N ALA A 383 19.35 -9.01 -2.67
CA ALA A 383 18.98 -8.10 -3.76
C ALA A 383 19.00 -8.80 -5.14
N CYS A 384 20.00 -9.65 -5.39
CA CYS A 384 20.16 -10.28 -6.71
C CYS A 384 19.45 -11.64 -6.84
N PHE A 385 19.37 -12.45 -5.77
CA PHE A 385 18.95 -13.87 -5.87
C PHE A 385 17.82 -14.32 -4.94
N PHE A 386 17.75 -13.75 -3.74
CA PHE A 386 16.90 -14.27 -2.66
C PHE A 386 15.78 -13.32 -2.19
N ASN A 387 15.52 -12.22 -2.89
CA ASN A 387 14.34 -11.40 -2.63
C ASN A 387 13.05 -12.25 -2.77
N SER A 388 12.10 -12.06 -1.86
CA SER A 388 10.85 -12.83 -1.77
C SER A 388 11.03 -14.35 -1.54
N GLN A 389 12.16 -14.79 -0.97
CA GLN A 389 12.38 -16.19 -0.60
C GLN A 389 12.10 -16.46 0.88
N LYS A 390 11.79 -17.73 1.21
CA LYS A 390 11.59 -18.16 2.60
C LYS A 390 12.90 -18.14 3.36
N ILE A 391 12.89 -17.62 4.58
CA ILE A 391 14.12 -17.43 5.38
C ILE A 391 14.88 -18.75 5.57
N HIS A 392 14.19 -19.82 6.00
CA HIS A 392 14.86 -21.12 6.22
C HIS A 392 15.53 -21.68 4.96
N LYS A 393 15.02 -21.37 3.75
CA LYS A 393 15.68 -21.76 2.51
C LYS A 393 16.96 -20.96 2.29
N VAL A 394 16.90 -19.65 2.53
CA VAL A 394 18.05 -18.76 2.38
C VAL A 394 19.16 -19.14 3.37
N GLU A 395 18.80 -19.42 4.63
CA GLU A 395 19.73 -19.93 5.64
C GLU A 395 20.48 -21.17 5.13
N GLU A 396 19.76 -22.17 4.62
CA GLU A 396 20.36 -23.43 4.14
C GLU A 396 21.19 -23.25 2.87
N HIS A 397 20.78 -22.34 1.99
CA HIS A 397 21.54 -21.93 0.80
C HIS A 397 22.78 -21.12 1.13
N LEU A 398 22.88 -20.54 2.32
CA LEU A 398 23.96 -19.65 2.71
C LEU A 398 24.79 -20.16 3.91
N ALA A 399 24.37 -21.24 4.57
CA ALA A 399 24.96 -21.74 5.82
C ALA A 399 26.46 -22.10 5.76
N LYS A 400 26.98 -22.55 4.61
CA LYS A 400 28.42 -22.81 4.43
C LYS A 400 29.25 -21.55 4.19
N LYS A 401 28.61 -20.44 3.85
CA LYS A 401 29.26 -19.21 3.40
C LYS A 401 29.26 -18.14 4.48
N PHE A 402 28.19 -18.06 5.26
CA PHE A 402 28.03 -17.09 6.34
C PHE A 402 27.83 -17.81 7.67
N LEU A 403 28.50 -17.33 8.70
CA LEU A 403 28.17 -17.68 10.08
C LEU A 403 26.85 -16.99 10.45
N GLU A 404 25.94 -17.72 11.11
CA GLU A 404 24.70 -17.17 11.70
C GLU A 404 23.84 -16.32 10.74
N VAL A 405 23.52 -16.86 9.54
CA VAL A 405 22.67 -16.19 8.52
C VAL A 405 21.41 -15.55 9.11
N ARG A 406 20.74 -16.23 10.07
CA ARG A 406 19.54 -15.70 10.73
C ARG A 406 19.79 -14.38 11.44
N GLN A 407 20.87 -14.29 12.22
CA GLN A 407 21.18 -13.09 12.98
C GLN A 407 21.50 -11.93 12.03
N ARG A 408 22.26 -12.18 10.97
CA ARG A 408 22.55 -11.17 9.94
C ARG A 408 21.30 -10.71 9.19
N LEU A 409 20.37 -11.62 8.89
CA LEU A 409 19.05 -11.24 8.36
C LEU A 409 18.27 -10.35 9.34
N ASN A 410 18.33 -10.64 10.64
CA ASN A 410 17.71 -9.78 11.66
C ASN A 410 18.39 -8.40 11.71
N VAL A 411 19.72 -8.32 11.61
CA VAL A 411 20.46 -7.03 11.55
C VAL A 411 20.02 -6.20 10.33
N LEU A 412 19.87 -6.83 9.16
CA LEU A 412 19.34 -6.13 7.98
C LEU A 412 17.89 -5.66 8.17
N ALA A 413 17.07 -6.41 8.90
CA ALA A 413 15.69 -6.04 9.23
C ALA A 413 15.63 -4.89 10.26
N GLU A 414 16.47 -4.92 11.29
CA GLU A 414 16.64 -3.85 12.28
C GLU A 414 17.08 -2.55 11.60
N LYS A 415 17.98 -2.63 10.62
CA LYS A 415 18.40 -1.49 9.78
C LYS A 415 17.37 -1.09 8.71
N SER A 416 16.19 -1.72 8.70
CA SER A 416 15.10 -1.46 7.74
C SER A 416 15.50 -1.62 6.27
N LEU A 417 16.50 -2.45 5.98
CA LEU A 417 16.94 -2.75 4.61
C LEU A 417 16.15 -3.90 3.98
N ILE A 418 15.57 -4.76 4.82
CA ILE A 418 14.60 -5.78 4.45
C ILE A 418 13.45 -5.78 5.47
N SER A 419 12.29 -6.31 5.09
CA SER A 419 11.23 -6.71 6.01
C SER A 419 11.06 -8.23 5.98
N ILE A 420 10.57 -8.79 7.08
CA ILE A 420 10.26 -10.21 7.20
C ILE A 420 8.75 -10.33 7.39
N GLU A 421 8.07 -10.82 6.36
CA GLU A 421 6.61 -10.93 6.34
C GLU A 421 6.24 -12.40 6.16
N SER A 422 5.53 -12.96 7.14
CA SER A 422 5.07 -14.36 7.08
C SER A 422 6.19 -15.38 6.79
N GLY A 423 7.41 -15.10 7.28
CA GLY A 423 8.61 -15.94 7.06
C GLY A 423 9.30 -15.77 5.71
N TYR A 424 8.91 -14.79 4.89
CA TYR A 424 9.56 -14.41 3.64
C TYR A 424 10.35 -13.12 3.80
N ILE A 425 11.50 -13.05 3.12
CA ILE A 425 12.32 -11.84 3.04
C ILE A 425 11.72 -10.93 1.97
N LYS A 426 11.50 -9.66 2.30
CA LYS A 426 11.05 -8.63 1.36
C LYS A 426 12.05 -7.49 1.36
N MET A 427 12.64 -7.22 0.20
CA MET A 427 13.48 -6.05 -0.01
C MET A 427 12.72 -5.03 -0.84
N HIS A 428 12.73 -3.76 -0.41
CA HIS A 428 12.10 -2.69 -1.15
C HIS A 428 12.73 -2.55 -2.55
N SER A 429 11.91 -2.29 -3.58
CA SER A 429 12.36 -2.27 -4.98
C SER A 429 13.55 -1.34 -5.25
N LEU A 430 13.65 -0.20 -4.55
CA LEU A 430 14.79 0.73 -4.69
C LEU A 430 16.09 0.18 -4.06
N LEU A 431 16.00 -0.53 -2.94
CA LEU A 431 17.15 -1.19 -2.30
C LEU A 431 17.62 -2.38 -3.13
N GLU A 432 16.68 -3.13 -3.71
CA GLU A 432 16.99 -4.19 -4.68
C GLU A 432 17.75 -3.61 -5.89
N LYS A 433 17.26 -2.49 -6.45
CA LYS A 433 17.94 -1.77 -7.53
C LYS A 433 19.32 -1.27 -7.13
N LEU A 434 19.49 -0.74 -5.91
CA LEU A 434 20.82 -0.35 -5.39
C LEU A 434 21.78 -1.54 -5.42
N GLY A 435 21.36 -2.69 -4.87
CA GLY A 435 22.20 -3.89 -4.84
C GLY A 435 22.62 -4.33 -6.25
N ARG A 436 21.68 -4.32 -7.20
CA ARG A 436 21.96 -4.61 -8.62
C ARG A 436 22.95 -3.61 -9.24
N VAL A 437 22.78 -2.30 -9.00
CA VAL A 437 23.71 -1.27 -9.50
C VAL A 437 25.11 -1.43 -8.91
N ILE A 438 25.23 -1.79 -7.62
CA ILE A 438 26.52 -2.07 -6.98
C ILE A 438 27.23 -3.23 -7.68
N VAL A 439 26.50 -4.29 -8.03
CA VAL A 439 27.06 -5.43 -8.78
C VAL A 439 27.44 -5.03 -10.20
N CYS A 440 26.61 -4.27 -10.92
CA CYS A 440 26.95 -3.78 -12.26
C CYS A 440 28.23 -2.93 -12.28
N LYS A 441 28.49 -2.15 -11.22
CA LYS A 441 29.73 -1.35 -11.07
C LYS A 441 30.99 -2.19 -10.84
N GLN A 442 30.89 -3.48 -10.53
CA GLN A 442 32.06 -4.37 -10.40
C GLN A 442 32.78 -4.55 -11.74
N SER A 443 32.02 -4.57 -12.84
CA SER A 443 32.55 -4.59 -14.21
C SER A 443 31.50 -4.06 -15.17
N ILE A 444 31.74 -2.88 -15.74
CA ILE A 444 30.74 -2.21 -16.59
C ILE A 444 30.67 -2.90 -17.96
N HIS A 445 31.81 -3.15 -18.60
CA HIS A 445 31.90 -3.63 -19.97
C HIS A 445 31.89 -5.16 -20.11
N GLU A 446 32.25 -5.89 -19.05
CA GLU A 446 32.29 -7.36 -19.08
C GLU A 446 31.36 -7.92 -18.01
N PRO A 447 30.08 -8.16 -18.32
CA PRO A 447 29.12 -8.72 -17.38
C PRO A 447 29.63 -10.01 -16.73
N GLY A 448 30.28 -10.89 -17.51
CA GLY A 448 30.86 -12.15 -17.05
C GLY A 448 31.88 -12.03 -15.92
N GLN A 449 32.43 -10.86 -15.61
CA GLN A 449 33.35 -10.64 -14.47
C GLN A 449 32.64 -10.28 -13.16
N ARG A 450 31.31 -10.07 -13.18
CA ARG A 450 30.51 -9.70 -12.00
C ARG A 450 30.20 -10.92 -11.13
N GLN A 451 29.90 -10.69 -9.86
CA GLN A 451 29.54 -11.78 -8.93
C GLN A 451 28.15 -12.37 -9.20
N PHE A 452 27.22 -11.55 -9.68
CA PHE A 452 25.86 -11.94 -9.97
C PHE A 452 25.45 -11.46 -11.36
N LEU A 453 24.84 -12.35 -12.12
CA LEU A 453 24.25 -12.05 -13.41
C LEU A 453 22.73 -12.17 -13.29
N PHE A 454 22.01 -11.14 -13.70
CA PHE A 454 20.55 -11.05 -13.56
C PHE A 454 19.88 -10.22 -14.67
N ASP A 455 20.65 -9.72 -15.63
CA ASP A 455 20.12 -9.09 -16.83
C ASP A 455 20.05 -10.14 -17.94
N ASP A 456 18.86 -10.29 -18.52
CA ASP A 456 18.55 -11.42 -19.40
C ASP A 456 19.38 -11.35 -20.70
N ILE A 457 19.64 -10.14 -21.22
CA ILE A 457 20.41 -9.93 -22.47
C ILE A 457 21.89 -10.15 -22.21
N GLU A 458 22.44 -9.54 -21.16
CA GLU A 458 23.85 -9.72 -20.79
C GLU A 458 24.18 -11.19 -20.48
N ILE A 459 23.25 -11.92 -19.83
CA ILE A 459 23.43 -13.35 -19.59
C ILE A 459 23.49 -14.12 -20.89
N CYS A 460 22.60 -13.82 -21.85
CA CYS A 460 22.63 -14.47 -23.15
C CYS A 460 23.96 -14.25 -23.87
N GLU A 461 24.48 -13.02 -23.91
CA GLU A 461 25.80 -12.72 -24.48
C GLU A 461 26.92 -13.53 -23.82
N VAL A 462 26.89 -13.67 -22.48
CA VAL A 462 27.86 -14.48 -21.73
C VAL A 462 27.71 -15.98 -22.02
N LEU A 463 26.51 -16.47 -22.30
CA LEU A 463 26.25 -17.90 -22.54
C LEU A 463 26.42 -18.33 -24.01
N THR A 464 26.27 -17.40 -24.97
CA THR A 464 26.40 -17.68 -26.41
C THR A 464 27.76 -17.31 -26.98
N GLY A 465 28.51 -16.42 -26.32
CA GLY A 465 29.84 -16.02 -26.77
C GLY A 465 30.92 -17.10 -26.59
N ASP A 466 31.99 -17.01 -27.39
CA ASP A 466 33.20 -17.85 -27.28
C ASP A 466 34.10 -17.47 -26.07
N ALA A 467 33.74 -16.42 -25.34
CA ALA A 467 34.49 -15.95 -24.17
C ALA A 467 34.24 -16.88 -22.97
N MET A 468 35.32 -17.42 -22.39
CA MET A 468 35.23 -18.30 -21.21
C MET A 468 34.60 -17.56 -20.02
N GLY A 469 33.64 -18.21 -19.35
CA GLY A 469 33.01 -17.64 -18.16
C GLY A 469 34.02 -17.39 -17.03
N SER A 470 33.80 -16.36 -16.21
CA SER A 470 34.72 -16.02 -15.12
C SER A 470 34.49 -16.83 -13.85
N LYS A 471 35.58 -17.08 -13.12
CA LYS A 471 35.55 -17.58 -11.73
C LYS A 471 34.88 -16.60 -10.75
N ASN A 472 34.60 -15.36 -11.16
CA ASN A 472 33.94 -14.37 -10.32
C ASN A 472 32.44 -14.62 -10.18
N VAL A 473 31.80 -15.28 -11.15
CA VAL A 473 30.35 -15.51 -11.16
C VAL A 473 29.97 -16.53 -10.09
N ILE A 474 29.08 -16.12 -9.19
CA ILE A 474 28.57 -16.93 -8.07
C ILE A 474 27.11 -17.28 -8.27
N GLY A 475 26.33 -16.39 -8.89
CA GLY A 475 24.94 -16.66 -9.22
C GLY A 475 24.57 -16.13 -10.60
N MET A 476 23.75 -16.91 -11.31
CA MET A 476 23.15 -16.53 -12.59
C MET A 476 21.63 -16.76 -12.55
N LYS A 477 20.86 -15.71 -12.88
CA LYS A 477 19.40 -15.73 -12.92
C LYS A 477 18.94 -15.24 -14.29
N LEU A 478 18.60 -16.20 -15.15
CA LEU A 478 18.08 -15.96 -16.49
C LEU A 478 16.56 -16.08 -16.50
N ASP A 479 15.89 -15.01 -16.89
CA ASP A 479 14.45 -15.00 -17.15
C ASP A 479 14.20 -14.77 -18.65
N TYR A 480 14.17 -15.87 -19.40
CA TYR A 480 14.02 -15.83 -20.85
C TYR A 480 12.55 -15.69 -21.30
N TYR A 481 11.59 -15.48 -20.39
CA TYR A 481 10.20 -15.13 -20.78
C TYR A 481 10.13 -13.87 -21.65
N LYS A 482 11.16 -13.00 -21.58
CA LYS A 482 11.22 -11.72 -22.30
C LYS A 482 11.95 -11.79 -23.64
N ILE A 483 12.63 -12.89 -23.93
CA ILE A 483 13.44 -13.07 -25.12
C ILE A 483 12.57 -13.77 -26.18
N LYS A 484 12.38 -13.12 -27.33
CA LYS A 484 11.50 -13.61 -28.41
C LYS A 484 12.20 -14.56 -29.39
N GLU A 485 13.52 -14.68 -29.29
CA GLU A 485 14.36 -15.44 -30.21
C GLU A 485 14.74 -16.80 -29.61
N GLU A 486 14.95 -17.80 -30.47
CA GLU A 486 15.46 -19.10 -30.06
C GLU A 486 16.91 -18.95 -29.56
N LEU A 487 17.17 -19.39 -28.33
CA LEU A 487 18.49 -19.33 -27.71
C LEU A 487 19.10 -20.73 -27.70
N ASP A 488 20.25 -20.89 -28.38
CA ASP A 488 21.08 -22.09 -28.29
C ASP A 488 22.22 -21.84 -27.29
N ILE A 489 22.20 -22.54 -26.15
CA ILE A 489 23.27 -22.44 -25.15
C ILE A 489 24.40 -23.39 -25.56
N SER A 490 25.60 -22.84 -25.70
CA SER A 490 26.83 -23.60 -25.98
C SER A 490 27.08 -24.67 -24.91
N ASP A 491 27.62 -25.82 -25.29
CA ASP A 491 28.03 -26.86 -24.33
C ASP A 491 29.11 -26.36 -23.36
N LYS A 492 29.93 -25.40 -23.82
CA LYS A 492 30.97 -24.71 -23.07
C LYS A 492 30.48 -23.47 -22.32
N ALA A 493 29.20 -23.15 -22.32
CA ALA A 493 28.68 -21.89 -21.75
C ALA A 493 29.01 -21.69 -20.26
N PHE A 494 29.19 -22.79 -19.51
CA PHE A 494 29.58 -22.75 -18.09
C PHE A 494 31.07 -23.06 -17.87
N GLU A 495 31.84 -23.28 -18.94
CA GLU A 495 33.28 -23.50 -18.87
C GLU A 495 33.97 -22.25 -18.31
N GLY A 496 34.79 -22.44 -17.26
CA GLY A 496 35.46 -21.35 -16.52
C GLY A 496 34.69 -20.80 -15.31
N MET A 497 33.36 -20.98 -15.21
CA MET A 497 32.52 -20.52 -14.08
C MET A 497 32.59 -21.41 -12.84
N SER A 498 33.80 -21.78 -12.41
CA SER A 498 34.06 -22.78 -11.37
C SER A 498 33.51 -22.46 -9.96
N ASN A 499 33.14 -21.20 -9.69
CA ASN A 499 32.58 -20.75 -8.41
C ASN A 499 31.07 -20.51 -8.43
N LEU A 500 30.39 -20.81 -9.54
CA LEU A 500 28.94 -20.66 -9.64
C LEU A 500 28.24 -21.63 -8.65
N GLN A 501 27.41 -21.06 -7.79
CA GLN A 501 26.67 -21.76 -6.73
C GLN A 501 25.16 -21.73 -6.95
N PHE A 502 24.63 -20.67 -7.57
CA PHE A 502 23.19 -20.47 -7.73
C PHE A 502 22.85 -20.28 -9.20
N LEU A 503 22.16 -21.23 -9.81
CA LEU A 503 21.69 -21.14 -11.18
C LEU A 503 20.17 -21.20 -11.19
N LYS A 504 19.54 -20.14 -11.73
CA LYS A 504 18.10 -20.02 -11.92
C LYS A 504 17.81 -19.71 -13.38
N VAL A 505 17.04 -20.56 -14.04
CA VAL A 505 16.65 -20.39 -15.44
C VAL A 505 15.13 -20.59 -15.53
N TYR A 506 14.43 -19.55 -15.99
CA TYR A 506 12.98 -19.52 -16.14
C TYR A 506 12.60 -19.12 -17.56
N GLY A 507 11.62 -19.79 -18.14
CA GLY A 507 11.00 -19.35 -19.39
C GLY A 507 9.96 -20.34 -19.93
N TYR A 508 9.63 -20.27 -21.23
CA TYR A 508 8.60 -21.09 -21.89
C TYR A 508 9.14 -22.43 -22.40
N SER A 509 8.23 -23.38 -22.66
CA SER A 509 8.60 -24.61 -23.39
C SER A 509 9.06 -24.24 -24.81
N ASP A 510 10.08 -24.95 -25.29
CA ASP A 510 10.49 -25.01 -26.71
C ASP A 510 11.37 -23.86 -27.25
N ALA A 511 11.52 -22.74 -26.54
CA ALA A 511 12.37 -21.61 -27.01
C ALA A 511 13.88 -21.77 -26.75
N LEU A 512 14.28 -22.69 -25.87
CA LEU A 512 15.66 -22.89 -25.45
C LEU A 512 16.17 -24.26 -25.94
N GLN A 513 17.14 -24.24 -26.84
CA GLN A 513 17.78 -25.44 -27.35
C GLN A 513 19.10 -25.68 -26.61
N LEU A 514 19.37 -26.94 -26.29
CA LEU A 514 20.65 -27.42 -25.77
C LEU A 514 21.22 -28.40 -26.79
N THR A 515 21.65 -27.89 -27.96
CA THR A 515 22.04 -28.74 -29.10
C THR A 515 23.28 -29.59 -28.82
N ARG A 516 24.19 -29.11 -27.96
CA ARG A 516 25.49 -29.75 -27.66
C ARG A 516 25.62 -30.30 -26.23
N GLY A 517 24.58 -30.19 -25.41
CA GLY A 517 24.54 -30.70 -24.02
C GLY A 517 25.09 -29.72 -22.97
N LEU A 518 25.30 -30.19 -21.73
CA LEU A 518 25.69 -29.39 -20.55
C LEU A 518 26.81 -30.06 -19.75
N ASN A 519 27.94 -30.35 -20.40
CA ASN A 519 29.00 -31.16 -19.80
C ASN A 519 29.88 -30.41 -18.77
N TYR A 520 29.88 -29.08 -18.81
CA TYR A 520 30.76 -28.21 -18.00
C TYR A 520 30.06 -27.55 -16.81
N LEU A 521 28.93 -28.10 -16.34
CA LEU A 521 28.23 -27.55 -15.18
C LEU A 521 29.12 -27.58 -13.90
N PRO A 522 29.13 -26.49 -13.10
CA PRO A 522 30.09 -26.33 -12.02
C PRO A 522 29.84 -27.26 -10.82
N ARG A 523 30.94 -27.76 -10.23
CA ARG A 523 30.91 -28.71 -9.11
C ARG A 523 30.43 -28.12 -7.78
N LYS A 524 30.49 -26.79 -7.62
CA LYS A 524 30.11 -26.08 -6.38
C LYS A 524 28.63 -25.67 -6.34
N LEU A 525 27.81 -26.13 -7.29
CA LEU A 525 26.39 -25.79 -7.34
C LEU A 525 25.66 -26.19 -6.05
N ARG A 526 24.91 -25.24 -5.50
CA ARG A 526 24.08 -25.38 -4.30
C ARG A 526 22.59 -25.26 -4.62
N LEU A 527 22.23 -24.43 -5.60
CA LEU A 527 20.88 -24.29 -6.11
C LEU A 527 20.89 -24.42 -7.62
N LEU A 528 20.09 -25.35 -8.14
CA LEU A 528 19.78 -25.48 -9.54
C LEU A 528 18.26 -25.42 -9.73
N GLU A 529 17.76 -24.29 -10.21
CA GLU A 529 16.37 -24.15 -10.66
C GLU A 529 16.35 -23.94 -12.17
N TRP A 530 15.76 -24.88 -12.90
CA TRP A 530 15.65 -24.81 -14.36
C TRP A 530 14.26 -25.27 -14.78
N SER A 531 13.36 -24.31 -14.98
CA SER A 531 12.00 -24.63 -15.43
C SER A 531 12.01 -24.89 -16.94
N HIS A 532 11.18 -25.83 -17.40
CA HIS A 532 11.09 -26.23 -18.81
C HIS A 532 12.42 -26.79 -19.37
N PHE A 533 13.15 -27.57 -18.56
CA PHE A 533 14.42 -28.15 -18.99
C PHE A 533 14.26 -28.98 -20.29
N PRO A 534 15.00 -28.68 -21.37
CA PRO A 534 14.65 -29.15 -22.71
C PRO A 534 15.21 -30.55 -23.03
N MET A 535 16.24 -31.02 -22.30
CA MET A 535 16.83 -32.33 -22.56
C MET A 535 16.03 -33.46 -21.90
N ARG A 536 16.07 -34.64 -22.53
CA ARG A 536 15.47 -35.88 -22.02
C ARG A 536 16.25 -36.51 -20.87
N TYR A 537 17.55 -36.23 -20.78
CA TYR A 537 18.44 -36.76 -19.76
C TYR A 537 19.29 -35.62 -19.19
N PHE A 538 19.56 -35.68 -17.89
CA PHE A 538 20.47 -34.76 -17.24
C PHE A 538 21.93 -35.24 -17.39
N PRO A 539 22.92 -34.34 -17.55
CA PRO A 539 24.31 -34.73 -17.78
C PRO A 539 24.87 -35.64 -16.68
N SER A 540 25.52 -36.74 -17.08
CA SER A 540 26.05 -37.75 -16.15
C SER A 540 27.37 -37.35 -15.46
N THR A 541 28.07 -36.34 -15.98
CA THR A 541 29.39 -35.87 -15.50
C THR A 541 29.34 -35.02 -14.22
N LEU A 542 28.14 -34.68 -13.75
CA LEU A 542 27.94 -33.67 -12.70
C LEU A 542 28.21 -34.21 -11.29
N ASN A 543 28.97 -33.45 -10.49
CA ASN A 543 29.10 -33.67 -9.06
C ASN A 543 28.01 -32.89 -8.32
N LEU A 544 27.12 -33.60 -7.62
CA LEU A 544 25.97 -33.06 -6.90
C LEU A 544 26.18 -33.00 -5.38
N GLU A 545 27.41 -33.20 -4.91
CA GLU A 545 27.75 -33.30 -3.48
C GLU A 545 27.34 -32.07 -2.65
N PHE A 546 27.44 -30.89 -3.25
CA PHE A 546 27.12 -29.61 -2.62
C PHE A 546 25.69 -29.13 -2.91
N LEU A 547 24.93 -29.85 -3.75
CA LEU A 547 23.61 -29.43 -4.17
C LEU A 547 22.63 -29.51 -2.99
N VAL A 548 21.99 -28.39 -2.67
CA VAL A 548 21.00 -28.27 -1.60
C VAL A 548 19.58 -28.31 -2.17
N GLU A 549 19.35 -27.71 -3.33
CA GLU A 549 18.05 -27.67 -3.99
C GLU A 549 18.15 -27.95 -5.48
N LEU A 550 17.34 -28.90 -5.95
CA LEU A 550 17.13 -29.23 -7.35
C LEU A 550 15.67 -28.95 -7.72
N THR A 551 15.42 -27.99 -8.61
CA THR A 551 14.09 -27.69 -9.13
C THR A 551 14.11 -27.75 -10.65
N MET A 552 13.41 -28.69 -11.26
CA MET A 552 13.29 -28.86 -12.71
C MET A 552 11.84 -29.07 -13.10
N ARG A 553 11.02 -28.03 -12.97
CA ARG A 553 9.58 -28.10 -13.22
C ARG A 553 9.29 -28.12 -14.72
N HIS A 554 8.20 -28.76 -15.14
CA HIS A 554 7.76 -28.80 -16.53
C HIS A 554 8.83 -29.34 -17.51
N SER A 555 9.69 -30.25 -17.05
CA SER A 555 10.86 -30.70 -17.82
C SER A 555 10.50 -31.80 -18.82
N LYS A 556 11.27 -31.87 -19.91
CA LYS A 556 11.21 -32.97 -20.89
C LYS A 556 11.98 -34.23 -20.45
N LEU A 557 12.48 -34.23 -19.21
CA LEU A 557 13.24 -35.34 -18.64
C LEU A 557 12.42 -36.63 -18.64
N GLU A 558 13.00 -37.68 -19.22
CA GLU A 558 12.49 -39.06 -19.10
C GLU A 558 13.15 -39.76 -17.90
N LYS A 559 14.42 -39.44 -17.65
CA LYS A 559 15.23 -39.89 -16.52
C LYS A 559 16.26 -38.83 -16.18
N LEU A 560 16.58 -38.65 -14.89
CA LEU A 560 17.58 -37.65 -14.46
C LEU A 560 19.00 -38.13 -14.81
N TRP A 561 19.52 -39.14 -14.14
CA TRP A 561 20.87 -39.66 -14.37
C TRP A 561 20.97 -41.17 -14.10
N GLU A 562 22.03 -41.78 -14.62
CA GLU A 562 22.39 -43.18 -14.35
C GLU A 562 23.35 -43.30 -13.15
N GLY A 563 23.21 -44.40 -12.42
CA GLY A 563 24.03 -44.74 -11.26
C GLY A 563 23.75 -43.92 -9.99
N ILE A 564 24.48 -44.25 -8.93
CA ILE A 564 24.38 -43.60 -7.62
C ILE A 564 25.24 -42.32 -7.62
N LYS A 565 24.65 -41.19 -7.23
CA LYS A 565 25.34 -39.90 -7.10
C LYS A 565 25.47 -39.49 -5.64
N PRO A 566 26.50 -38.71 -5.25
CA PRO A 566 26.61 -38.19 -3.88
C PRO A 566 25.65 -37.01 -3.67
N LEU A 567 24.53 -37.23 -2.96
CA LEU A 567 23.49 -36.21 -2.70
C LEU A 567 23.45 -35.79 -1.21
N ARG A 568 24.61 -35.77 -0.54
CA ARG A 568 24.72 -35.60 0.92
C ARG A 568 24.18 -34.26 1.44
N SER A 569 24.12 -33.24 0.59
CA SER A 569 23.64 -31.90 0.94
C SER A 569 22.19 -31.63 0.51
N LEU A 570 21.57 -32.53 -0.27
CA LEU A 570 20.28 -32.28 -0.92
C LEU A 570 19.15 -32.25 0.12
N LYS A 571 18.38 -31.16 0.14
CA LYS A 571 17.25 -30.94 1.05
C LYS A 571 15.92 -30.81 0.31
N TRP A 572 15.93 -30.26 -0.90
CA TRP A 572 14.72 -30.07 -1.69
C TRP A 572 14.90 -30.59 -3.12
N MET A 573 13.98 -31.43 -3.55
CA MET A 573 13.87 -31.88 -4.94
C MET A 573 12.46 -31.62 -5.46
N ASN A 574 12.35 -30.90 -6.57
CA ASN A 574 11.09 -30.53 -7.18
C ASN A 574 11.12 -30.74 -8.70
N LEU A 575 10.46 -31.79 -9.17
CA LEU A 575 10.37 -32.16 -10.59
C LEU A 575 8.93 -32.04 -11.10
N SER A 576 8.07 -31.28 -10.40
CA SER A 576 6.64 -31.22 -10.70
C SER A 576 6.35 -30.84 -12.15
N TYR A 577 5.28 -31.41 -12.71
CA TYR A 577 4.80 -31.24 -14.08
C TYR A 577 5.76 -31.79 -15.15
N SER A 578 6.72 -32.63 -14.78
CA SER A 578 7.58 -33.34 -15.75
C SER A 578 6.84 -34.58 -16.27
N VAL A 579 5.91 -34.35 -17.20
CA VAL A 579 4.97 -35.38 -17.70
C VAL A 579 5.66 -36.58 -18.35
N ASN A 580 6.88 -36.41 -18.87
CA ASN A 580 7.65 -37.46 -19.54
C ASN A 580 8.50 -38.29 -18.57
N LEU A 581 8.59 -37.91 -17.29
CA LEU A 581 9.46 -38.56 -16.31
C LEU A 581 8.94 -39.97 -16.02
N LYS A 582 9.71 -40.99 -16.42
CA LYS A 582 9.32 -42.41 -16.28
C LYS A 582 9.84 -43.04 -14.99
N GLU A 583 11.05 -42.66 -14.60
CA GLU A 583 11.71 -43.15 -13.40
C GLU A 583 12.61 -42.10 -12.74
N LEU A 584 12.77 -42.23 -11.43
CA LEU A 584 13.69 -41.43 -10.64
C LEU A 584 15.03 -42.17 -10.44
N PRO A 585 16.13 -41.41 -10.27
CA PRO A 585 17.42 -42.00 -9.95
C PRO A 585 17.44 -42.56 -8.51
N ASP A 586 18.48 -43.32 -8.18
CA ASP A 586 18.73 -43.78 -6.82
C ASP A 586 19.01 -42.58 -5.89
N LEU A 587 18.19 -42.44 -4.84
CA LEU A 587 18.28 -41.39 -3.83
C LEU A 587 18.83 -41.89 -2.48
N SER A 588 19.45 -43.07 -2.43
CA SER A 588 20.02 -43.70 -1.23
C SER A 588 21.03 -42.82 -0.49
N THR A 589 21.73 -41.92 -1.19
CA THR A 589 22.70 -41.00 -0.57
C THR A 589 22.09 -39.68 -0.11
N ALA A 590 20.82 -39.40 -0.45
CA ALA A 590 20.12 -38.15 -0.16
C ALA A 590 19.58 -38.10 1.28
N THR A 591 20.46 -38.35 2.25
CA THR A 591 20.10 -38.53 3.68
C THR A 591 19.50 -37.30 4.35
N ARG A 592 19.63 -36.11 3.75
CA ARG A 592 19.10 -34.85 4.28
C ARG A 592 17.87 -34.35 3.52
N LEU A 593 17.30 -35.15 2.61
CA LEU A 593 16.17 -34.74 1.78
C LEU A 593 14.92 -34.54 2.65
N LYS A 594 14.44 -33.29 2.71
CA LYS A 594 13.26 -32.88 3.47
C LYS A 594 12.00 -32.85 2.62
N LYS A 595 12.12 -32.51 1.34
CA LYS A 595 10.96 -32.40 0.43
C LYS A 595 11.24 -33.02 -0.92
N LEU A 596 10.33 -33.91 -1.33
CA LEU A 596 10.26 -34.47 -2.67
C LEU A 596 8.91 -34.09 -3.31
N ASN A 597 8.96 -33.31 -4.39
CA ASN A 597 7.78 -32.89 -5.12
C ASN A 597 7.81 -33.39 -6.56
N LEU A 598 6.89 -34.29 -6.88
CA LEU A 598 6.70 -34.95 -8.17
C LEU A 598 5.27 -34.76 -8.69
N ASN A 599 4.55 -33.75 -8.17
CA ASN A 599 3.19 -33.42 -8.63
C ASN A 599 3.09 -33.39 -10.16
N ALA A 600 2.07 -34.02 -10.73
CA ALA A 600 1.80 -34.11 -12.16
C ALA A 600 2.94 -34.72 -13.00
N CYS A 601 3.73 -35.65 -12.44
CA CYS A 601 4.62 -36.53 -13.23
C CYS A 601 3.82 -37.74 -13.72
N SER A 602 2.95 -37.54 -14.72
CA SER A 602 1.95 -38.52 -15.14
C SER A 602 2.54 -39.84 -15.69
N SER A 603 3.73 -39.83 -16.30
CA SER A 603 4.42 -41.03 -16.80
C SER A 603 5.23 -41.79 -15.73
N LEU A 604 5.27 -41.32 -14.49
CA LEU A 604 6.09 -41.92 -13.45
C LEU A 604 5.49 -43.25 -13.00
N THR A 605 6.20 -44.35 -13.22
CA THR A 605 5.68 -45.71 -12.97
C THR A 605 6.05 -46.27 -11.60
N LYS A 606 7.25 -45.91 -11.11
CA LYS A 606 7.83 -46.43 -9.86
C LYS A 606 8.67 -45.37 -9.16
N LEU A 607 8.73 -45.45 -7.83
CA LEU A 607 9.67 -44.68 -7.00
C LEU A 607 10.86 -45.57 -6.58
N PRO A 608 12.05 -44.99 -6.37
CA PRO A 608 13.23 -45.72 -5.92
C PRO A 608 13.06 -46.20 -4.47
N PRO A 609 13.82 -47.23 -4.04
CA PRO A 609 13.83 -47.68 -2.66
C PRO A 609 14.17 -46.52 -1.70
N PRO A 610 13.48 -46.41 -0.56
CA PRO A 610 13.49 -45.18 0.23
C PRO A 610 14.63 -45.16 1.28
N ILE A 611 15.56 -46.10 1.17
CA ILE A 611 16.67 -46.41 2.12
C ILE A 611 17.49 -45.18 2.52
N GLY A 612 17.59 -44.18 1.62
CA GLY A 612 18.39 -42.98 1.87
C GLY A 612 17.70 -41.86 2.63
N TYR A 613 16.42 -41.60 2.39
CA TYR A 613 15.79 -40.30 2.72
C TYR A 613 14.58 -40.40 3.67
N THR A 614 14.17 -41.60 4.09
CA THR A 614 12.98 -41.85 4.94
C THR A 614 12.96 -41.08 6.25
N ASN A 615 14.10 -40.96 6.91
CA ASN A 615 14.17 -40.39 8.27
C ASN A 615 14.08 -38.86 8.31
N ASN A 616 14.29 -38.16 7.20
CA ASN A 616 14.29 -36.70 7.16
C ASN A 616 13.21 -36.11 6.24
N LEU A 617 12.49 -36.96 5.50
CA LEU A 617 11.47 -36.51 4.55
C LEU A 617 10.24 -35.97 5.29
N GLU A 618 10.08 -34.65 5.28
CA GLU A 618 8.96 -33.92 5.87
C GLU A 618 7.77 -33.80 4.89
N VAL A 619 8.03 -33.70 3.59
CA VAL A 619 7.00 -33.47 2.57
C VAL A 619 7.20 -34.37 1.35
N LEU A 620 6.19 -35.20 1.05
CA LEU A 620 6.10 -36.01 -0.16
C LEU A 620 4.86 -35.61 -0.97
N ASN A 621 5.07 -35.13 -2.20
CA ASN A 621 3.97 -34.77 -3.10
C ASN A 621 4.06 -35.56 -4.41
N LEU A 622 3.08 -36.43 -4.62
CA LEU A 622 2.90 -37.33 -5.75
C LEU A 622 1.56 -37.10 -6.45
N ARG A 623 0.87 -35.98 -6.18
CA ARG A 623 -0.44 -35.68 -6.79
C ARG A 623 -0.39 -35.86 -8.31
N GLN A 624 -1.45 -36.38 -8.91
CA GLN A 624 -1.59 -36.58 -10.35
C GLN A 624 -0.45 -37.40 -11.00
N CYS A 625 0.23 -38.28 -10.25
CA CYS A 625 1.11 -39.30 -10.82
C CYS A 625 0.25 -40.49 -11.28
N SER A 626 -0.42 -40.36 -12.43
CA SER A 626 -1.46 -41.28 -12.88
C SER A 626 -0.95 -42.68 -13.24
N SER A 627 0.31 -42.83 -13.66
CA SER A 627 0.92 -44.13 -14.00
C SER A 627 1.59 -44.85 -12.82
N LEU A 628 1.54 -44.26 -11.61
CA LEU A 628 2.23 -44.81 -10.44
C LEU A 628 1.46 -46.01 -9.88
N ILE A 629 2.06 -47.20 -9.95
CA ILE A 629 1.37 -48.47 -9.58
C ILE A 629 1.49 -48.76 -8.07
N LYS A 630 2.65 -48.44 -7.49
CA LYS A 630 3.02 -48.82 -6.11
C LYS A 630 3.82 -47.71 -5.44
N LEU A 631 3.55 -47.50 -4.16
CA LEU A 631 4.42 -46.75 -3.26
C LEU A 631 5.44 -47.69 -2.58
N PRO A 632 6.71 -47.27 -2.43
CA PRO A 632 7.69 -48.09 -1.75
C PRO A 632 7.33 -48.19 -0.26
N SER A 633 7.56 -49.37 0.34
CA SER A 633 7.50 -49.53 1.79
C SER A 633 8.62 -48.68 2.41
N LEU A 634 8.26 -47.59 3.07
CA LEU A 634 9.19 -46.73 3.81
C LEU A 634 9.72 -47.51 5.02
N ALA A 635 10.74 -48.33 4.79
CA ALA A 635 11.42 -49.07 5.84
C ALA A 635 12.08 -48.07 6.80
N GLY A 636 11.58 -47.98 8.02
CA GLY A 636 11.92 -46.95 9.01
C GLY A 636 10.82 -45.92 9.19
N ASN A 637 9.72 -46.32 9.85
CA ASN A 637 8.64 -45.56 10.50
C ASN A 637 8.15 -44.20 9.95
N ALA A 638 8.53 -43.68 8.78
CA ALA A 638 8.07 -42.41 8.21
C ALA A 638 7.85 -41.27 9.23
N THR A 639 8.64 -41.25 10.32
CA THR A 639 8.27 -40.52 11.54
C THR A 639 8.35 -39.03 11.35
N SER A 640 9.19 -38.58 10.42
CA SER A 640 9.39 -37.16 10.13
C SER A 640 8.41 -36.61 9.10
N LEU A 641 7.59 -37.46 8.47
CA LEU A 641 6.68 -37.04 7.40
C LEU A 641 5.54 -36.20 7.97
N GLU A 642 5.49 -34.92 7.59
CA GLU A 642 4.45 -33.98 8.02
C GLU A 642 3.34 -33.84 6.97
N LYS A 643 3.66 -33.97 5.68
CA LYS A 643 2.70 -33.72 4.59
C LYS A 643 2.84 -34.76 3.49
N LEU A 644 1.77 -35.51 3.27
CA LEU A 644 1.66 -36.49 2.20
C LEU A 644 0.55 -36.11 1.24
N TYR A 645 0.88 -36.04 -0.04
CA TYR A 645 -0.10 -35.77 -1.10
C TYR A 645 0.00 -36.84 -2.18
N ILE A 646 -1.03 -37.67 -2.32
CA ILE A 646 -1.10 -38.76 -3.31
C ILE A 646 -2.41 -38.72 -4.10
N GLY A 647 -3.12 -37.58 -4.08
CA GLY A 647 -4.39 -37.43 -4.78
C GLY A 647 -4.25 -37.46 -6.31
N GLY A 648 -5.16 -38.14 -7.01
CA GLY A 648 -5.16 -38.30 -8.46
C GLY A 648 -4.16 -39.33 -9.00
N CYS A 649 -3.64 -40.22 -8.14
CA CYS A 649 -2.83 -41.37 -8.55
C CYS A 649 -3.74 -42.53 -9.00
N SER A 650 -4.29 -42.44 -10.21
CA SER A 650 -5.34 -43.36 -10.70
C SER A 650 -4.94 -44.83 -10.88
N SER A 651 -3.64 -45.15 -11.00
CA SER A 651 -3.16 -46.54 -11.17
C SER A 651 -2.67 -47.18 -9.86
N LEU A 652 -2.75 -46.48 -8.73
CA LEU A 652 -2.24 -46.97 -7.46
C LEU A 652 -3.12 -48.11 -6.94
N VAL A 653 -2.54 -49.30 -6.73
CA VAL A 653 -3.31 -50.50 -6.36
C VAL A 653 -3.47 -50.66 -4.85
N GLU A 654 -2.45 -50.28 -4.07
CA GLU A 654 -2.40 -50.52 -2.63
C GLU A 654 -2.44 -49.21 -1.83
N PHE A 655 -3.19 -49.19 -0.73
CA PHE A 655 -3.14 -48.10 0.22
C PHE A 655 -1.80 -48.11 0.99
N PRO A 656 -1.12 -46.97 1.16
CA PRO A 656 0.17 -46.92 1.87
C PRO A 656 0.04 -47.26 3.37
N SER A 657 0.47 -48.45 3.75
CA SER A 657 0.44 -48.93 5.15
C SER A 657 1.35 -48.13 6.09
N PHE A 658 2.41 -47.50 5.57
CA PHE A 658 3.33 -46.68 6.37
C PHE A 658 2.68 -45.44 7.00
N ILE A 659 1.49 -45.02 6.53
CA ILE A 659 0.73 -43.91 7.14
C ILE A 659 0.46 -44.20 8.62
N GLY A 660 0.25 -45.46 8.99
CA GLY A 660 0.03 -45.87 10.38
C GLY A 660 1.20 -45.57 11.32
N ASN A 661 2.40 -45.32 10.79
CA ASN A 661 3.61 -44.99 11.57
C ASN A 661 3.97 -43.49 11.49
N ALA A 662 3.31 -42.71 10.64
CA ALA A 662 3.62 -41.30 10.39
C ALA A 662 3.05 -40.39 11.51
N VAL A 663 3.59 -40.52 12.72
CA VAL A 663 3.10 -39.83 13.92
C VAL A 663 3.14 -38.31 13.85
N ASN A 664 4.01 -37.72 13.02
CA ASN A 664 4.10 -36.27 12.81
C ASN A 664 3.28 -35.76 11.60
N LEU A 665 2.48 -36.63 10.96
CA LEU A 665 1.71 -36.27 9.79
C LEU A 665 0.62 -35.25 10.16
N ARG A 666 0.71 -34.05 9.60
CA ARG A 666 -0.24 -32.93 9.78
C ARG A 666 -1.21 -32.79 8.62
N LYS A 667 -0.82 -33.20 7.40
CA LYS A 667 -1.67 -33.09 6.21
C LYS A 667 -1.58 -34.34 5.34
N LEU A 668 -2.74 -34.92 5.06
CA LEU A 668 -2.91 -36.08 4.21
C LEU A 668 -3.91 -35.76 3.10
N ASP A 669 -3.49 -35.92 1.85
CA ASP A 669 -4.38 -35.75 0.70
C ASP A 669 -4.40 -37.01 -0.16
N LEU A 670 -5.58 -37.61 -0.20
CA LEU A 670 -5.99 -38.81 -0.89
C LEU A 670 -7.08 -38.51 -1.93
N SER A 671 -7.25 -37.26 -2.35
CA SER A 671 -8.32 -36.89 -3.28
C SER A 671 -8.23 -37.69 -4.59
N SER A 672 -9.34 -38.24 -5.10
CA SER A 672 -9.36 -39.09 -6.29
C SER A 672 -8.46 -40.33 -6.16
N PHE A 673 -8.43 -40.96 -4.97
CA PHE A 673 -7.79 -42.25 -4.79
C PHE A 673 -8.63 -43.35 -5.47
N PRO A 674 -8.02 -44.21 -6.32
CA PRO A 674 -8.76 -45.22 -7.08
C PRO A 674 -9.23 -46.37 -6.17
N ASN A 675 -10.44 -46.88 -6.39
CA ASN A 675 -10.98 -48.08 -5.73
C ASN A 675 -10.88 -48.08 -4.19
N LEU A 676 -10.88 -46.91 -3.53
CA LEU A 676 -10.85 -46.81 -2.08
C LEU A 676 -12.24 -47.14 -1.52
N LEU A 677 -12.49 -48.40 -1.16
CA LEU A 677 -13.76 -48.82 -0.56
C LEU A 677 -13.94 -48.29 0.87
N GLU A 678 -12.89 -48.42 1.68
CA GLU A 678 -12.85 -48.01 3.08
C GLU A 678 -11.51 -47.33 3.38
N LEU A 679 -11.54 -46.30 4.23
CA LEU A 679 -10.31 -45.70 4.74
C LEU A 679 -9.71 -46.60 5.84
N PRO A 680 -8.45 -47.07 5.73
CA PRO A 680 -7.91 -48.02 6.70
C PRO A 680 -7.81 -47.48 8.12
N SER A 681 -8.08 -48.33 9.11
CA SER A 681 -8.15 -47.94 10.53
C SER A 681 -6.85 -47.35 11.08
N TYR A 682 -5.69 -47.74 10.56
CA TYR A 682 -4.39 -47.20 10.97
C TYR A 682 -4.19 -45.73 10.60
N VAL A 683 -5.03 -45.11 9.75
CA VAL A 683 -5.02 -43.66 9.55
C VAL A 683 -5.29 -42.92 10.87
N GLY A 684 -6.06 -43.52 11.77
CA GLY A 684 -6.28 -43.01 13.13
C GLY A 684 -5.03 -42.94 14.02
N ASN A 685 -3.92 -43.58 13.63
CA ASN A 685 -2.64 -43.49 14.36
C ASN A 685 -1.91 -42.16 14.10
N ALA A 686 -2.26 -41.43 13.04
CA ALA A 686 -1.70 -40.13 12.72
C ALA A 686 -2.31 -39.02 13.61
N THR A 687 -2.15 -39.14 14.93
CA THR A 687 -2.85 -38.28 15.93
C THR A 687 -2.53 -36.78 15.82
N ASN A 688 -1.47 -36.40 15.10
CA ASN A 688 -1.14 -35.01 14.79
C ASN A 688 -1.78 -34.48 13.50
N LEU A 689 -2.66 -35.25 12.84
CA LEU A 689 -3.27 -34.86 11.57
C LEU A 689 -4.21 -33.67 11.77
N GLU A 690 -3.91 -32.57 11.06
CA GLU A 690 -4.71 -31.34 11.06
C GLU A 690 -5.65 -31.29 9.86
N LYS A 691 -5.28 -31.92 8.74
CA LYS A 691 -6.01 -31.77 7.46
C LYS A 691 -6.06 -33.09 6.69
N LEU A 692 -7.26 -33.59 6.43
CA LEU A 692 -7.55 -34.78 5.64
C LEU A 692 -8.40 -34.43 4.42
N TYR A 693 -7.91 -34.77 3.24
CA TYR A 693 -8.61 -34.58 1.96
C TYR A 693 -8.85 -35.93 1.30
N LEU A 694 -10.10 -36.21 0.98
CA LEU A 694 -10.62 -37.43 0.37
C LEU A 694 -11.53 -37.09 -0.83
N SER A 695 -11.43 -35.89 -1.39
CA SER A 695 -12.35 -35.42 -2.43
C SER A 695 -12.38 -36.36 -3.63
N ASN A 696 -13.56 -36.66 -4.20
CA ASN A 696 -13.76 -37.51 -5.36
C ASN A 696 -13.22 -38.94 -5.19
N CYS A 697 -13.23 -39.51 -3.98
CA CYS A 697 -13.08 -40.95 -3.79
C CYS A 697 -14.42 -41.62 -4.11
N LEU A 698 -14.64 -41.95 -5.38
CA LEU A 698 -15.96 -42.34 -5.90
C LEU A 698 -16.49 -43.67 -5.35
N ASP A 699 -15.59 -44.54 -4.87
CA ASP A 699 -15.93 -45.86 -4.33
C ASP A 699 -15.98 -45.95 -2.80
N LEU A 700 -15.68 -44.84 -2.11
CA LEU A 700 -15.64 -44.79 -0.66
C LEU A 700 -17.05 -44.93 -0.08
N VAL A 701 -17.28 -46.00 0.69
CA VAL A 701 -18.59 -46.31 1.29
C VAL A 701 -18.67 -45.82 2.74
N GLU A 702 -17.60 -45.98 3.52
CA GLU A 702 -17.55 -45.61 4.93
C GLU A 702 -16.16 -45.14 5.40
N LEU A 703 -16.14 -44.44 6.54
CA LEU A 703 -14.91 -44.04 7.26
C LEU A 703 -14.79 -44.83 8.57
N PRO A 704 -13.57 -45.14 9.04
CA PRO A 704 -13.34 -45.96 10.22
C PRO A 704 -13.61 -45.20 11.53
N LEU A 705 -14.04 -45.91 12.58
CA LEU A 705 -14.21 -45.37 13.93
C LEU A 705 -12.93 -44.73 14.50
N SER A 706 -11.75 -45.22 14.07
CA SER A 706 -10.46 -44.69 14.47
C SER A 706 -10.20 -43.25 14.00
N LEU A 707 -11.02 -42.70 13.10
CA LEU A 707 -10.99 -41.28 12.74
C LEU A 707 -11.21 -40.39 13.99
N GLY A 708 -11.95 -40.88 14.99
CA GLY A 708 -12.11 -40.21 16.27
C GLY A 708 -10.82 -40.04 17.10
N ASN A 709 -9.74 -40.73 16.75
CA ASN A 709 -8.45 -40.51 17.40
C ASN A 709 -7.76 -39.21 16.94
N LEU A 710 -8.23 -38.59 15.85
CA LEU A 710 -7.62 -37.41 15.24
C LEU A 710 -8.06 -36.11 15.91
N GLN A 711 -7.74 -35.97 17.20
CA GLN A 711 -8.20 -34.84 18.04
C GLN A 711 -7.70 -33.46 17.58
N LYS A 712 -6.66 -33.39 16.73
CA LYS A 712 -6.13 -32.15 16.13
C LYS A 712 -6.70 -31.85 14.74
N LEU A 713 -7.63 -32.67 14.23
CA LEU A 713 -8.15 -32.54 12.88
C LEU A 713 -8.99 -31.27 12.76
N GLN A 714 -8.48 -30.30 11.99
CA GLN A 714 -9.13 -29.03 11.71
C GLN A 714 -9.95 -29.07 10.43
N LYS A 715 -9.54 -29.85 9.43
CA LYS A 715 -10.20 -29.88 8.11
C LYS A 715 -10.42 -31.31 7.63
N LEU A 716 -11.68 -31.64 7.35
CA LEU A 716 -12.10 -32.89 6.74
C LEU A 716 -12.87 -32.58 5.44
N ILE A 717 -12.29 -32.95 4.29
CA ILE A 717 -12.85 -32.66 2.96
C ILE A 717 -13.15 -33.97 2.25
N LEU A 718 -14.44 -34.28 2.06
CA LEU A 718 -15.00 -35.47 1.40
C LEU A 718 -15.78 -35.14 0.12
N LYS A 719 -15.71 -33.89 -0.35
CA LYS A 719 -16.34 -33.41 -1.59
C LYS A 719 -16.35 -34.45 -2.72
N GLY A 720 -17.52 -34.82 -3.22
CA GLY A 720 -17.71 -35.68 -4.39
C GLY A 720 -17.52 -37.17 -4.12
N CYS A 721 -17.51 -37.63 -2.86
CA CYS A 721 -17.57 -39.06 -2.54
C CYS A 721 -19.00 -39.59 -2.74
N SER A 722 -19.35 -39.88 -4.00
CA SER A 722 -20.73 -40.15 -4.41
C SER A 722 -21.36 -41.39 -3.78
N LYS A 723 -20.56 -42.42 -3.42
CA LYS A 723 -21.02 -43.67 -2.78
C LYS A 723 -20.90 -43.67 -1.25
N LEU A 724 -20.47 -42.58 -0.63
CA LEU A 724 -20.36 -42.49 0.82
C LEU A 724 -21.78 -42.52 1.40
N GLU A 725 -22.12 -43.60 2.12
CA GLU A 725 -23.49 -43.82 2.64
C GLU A 725 -23.63 -43.28 4.06
N PHE A 726 -22.62 -43.55 4.91
CA PHE A 726 -22.65 -43.18 6.32
C PHE A 726 -21.32 -42.57 6.75
N LEU A 727 -21.40 -41.67 7.73
CA LEU A 727 -20.25 -41.24 8.50
C LEU A 727 -20.27 -41.98 9.85
N PRO A 728 -19.11 -42.39 10.38
CA PRO A 728 -19.03 -43.16 11.61
C PRO A 728 -19.66 -42.39 12.79
N SER A 729 -20.46 -43.10 13.59
CA SER A 729 -21.20 -42.53 14.72
C SER A 729 -20.32 -42.33 15.96
N ASN A 730 -20.67 -41.35 16.80
CA ASN A 730 -20.03 -41.05 18.09
C ASN A 730 -18.53 -40.68 18.02
N ILE A 731 -18.11 -39.92 17.00
CA ILE A 731 -16.72 -39.46 16.87
C ILE A 731 -16.59 -38.00 17.29
N ASN A 732 -15.96 -37.77 18.43
CA ASN A 732 -15.69 -36.41 18.89
C ASN A 732 -14.47 -35.79 18.18
N LEU A 733 -14.70 -34.87 17.23
CA LEU A 733 -13.67 -34.07 16.56
C LEU A 733 -13.71 -32.61 17.03
N GLU A 734 -13.30 -32.37 18.28
CA GLU A 734 -13.43 -31.05 18.92
C GLU A 734 -12.71 -29.94 18.17
N SER A 735 -11.59 -30.23 17.50
CA SER A 735 -10.79 -29.24 16.78
C SER A 735 -11.30 -28.92 15.36
N LEU A 736 -12.41 -29.53 14.91
CA LEU A 736 -12.84 -29.42 13.51
C LEU A 736 -13.36 -28.02 13.17
N GLU A 737 -12.64 -27.32 12.29
CA GLU A 737 -12.97 -25.97 11.80
C GLU A 737 -13.68 -26.01 10.44
N LYS A 738 -13.40 -27.01 9.60
CA LYS A 738 -13.99 -27.14 8.27
C LYS A 738 -14.40 -28.57 7.94
N LEU A 739 -15.66 -28.73 7.56
CA LEU A 739 -16.25 -29.96 7.04
C LEU A 739 -16.84 -29.69 5.65
N ASP A 740 -16.44 -30.47 4.65
CA ASP A 740 -16.95 -30.37 3.28
C ASP A 740 -17.39 -31.76 2.81
N LEU A 741 -18.71 -31.93 2.70
CA LEU A 741 -19.43 -33.11 2.26
C LEU A 741 -20.10 -32.87 0.89
N SER A 742 -19.73 -31.80 0.18
CA SER A 742 -20.42 -31.39 -1.04
C SER A 742 -20.47 -32.49 -2.09
N GLY A 743 -21.63 -32.79 -2.66
CA GLY A 743 -21.79 -33.80 -3.70
C GLY A 743 -21.61 -35.25 -3.24
N CYS A 744 -21.72 -35.56 -1.94
CA CYS A 744 -21.82 -36.93 -1.45
C CYS A 744 -23.25 -37.47 -1.66
N SER A 745 -23.61 -37.79 -2.90
CA SER A 745 -25.01 -38.01 -3.31
C SER A 745 -25.77 -39.12 -2.58
N SER A 746 -25.07 -40.16 -2.09
CA SER A 746 -25.66 -41.29 -1.35
C SER A 746 -25.67 -41.10 0.16
N LEU A 747 -25.12 -39.99 0.67
CA LEU A 747 -24.93 -39.78 2.10
C LEU A 747 -26.26 -39.56 2.80
N ASP A 748 -26.59 -40.45 3.75
CA ASP A 748 -27.72 -40.27 4.65
C ASP A 748 -27.30 -39.42 5.87
N LEU A 749 -27.81 -38.19 5.93
CA LEU A 749 -27.53 -37.27 7.02
C LEU A 749 -28.41 -37.48 8.26
N ALA A 750 -29.49 -38.28 8.15
CA ALA A 750 -30.46 -38.49 9.25
C ALA A 750 -29.86 -39.31 10.42
N GLY A 751 -28.85 -40.14 10.15
CA GLY A 751 -28.12 -40.93 11.15
C GLY A 751 -26.94 -40.23 11.84
N LEU A 752 -26.69 -38.94 11.53
CA LEU A 752 -25.48 -38.26 11.99
C LEU A 752 -25.58 -37.70 13.40
N SER A 753 -25.28 -38.53 14.40
CA SER A 753 -24.79 -38.07 15.71
C SER A 753 -23.29 -37.71 15.70
N ILE A 754 -22.68 -37.57 14.51
CA ILE A 754 -21.21 -37.59 14.29
C ILE A 754 -20.48 -36.69 15.27
N ILE A 755 -20.91 -35.44 15.45
CA ILE A 755 -20.20 -34.44 16.23
C ILE A 755 -21.15 -33.94 17.32
N GLU A 756 -21.18 -34.60 18.47
CA GLU A 756 -21.96 -34.10 19.63
C GLU A 756 -21.59 -32.64 19.97
N ASN A 757 -20.38 -32.22 19.61
CA ASN A 757 -19.80 -30.93 19.96
C ASN A 757 -19.06 -30.22 18.79
N ALA A 758 -19.78 -29.72 17.78
CA ALA A 758 -19.20 -29.01 16.63
C ALA A 758 -18.86 -27.53 16.90
N VAL A 759 -18.52 -27.17 18.14
CA VAL A 759 -18.41 -25.76 18.58
C VAL A 759 -17.35 -24.98 17.82
N ASN A 760 -16.26 -25.62 17.36
CA ASN A 760 -15.18 -24.95 16.63
C ASN A 760 -15.41 -24.85 15.10
N LEU A 761 -16.52 -25.41 14.59
CA LEU A 761 -16.80 -25.43 13.16
C LEU A 761 -17.05 -24.02 12.62
N GLN A 762 -16.26 -23.61 11.62
CA GLN A 762 -16.32 -22.31 10.95
C GLN A 762 -16.85 -22.42 9.52
N THR A 763 -16.64 -23.56 8.85
CA THR A 763 -17.12 -23.79 7.48
C THR A 763 -17.79 -25.16 7.38
N LEU A 764 -19.03 -25.17 6.90
CA LEU A 764 -19.78 -26.38 6.60
C LEU A 764 -20.29 -26.30 5.15
N ASP A 765 -19.88 -27.24 4.33
CA ASP A 765 -20.38 -27.39 2.96
C ASP A 765 -21.07 -28.75 2.84
N ILE A 766 -22.39 -28.73 2.73
CA ILE A 766 -23.25 -29.90 2.47
C ILE A 766 -24.06 -29.67 1.19
N SER A 767 -23.48 -28.93 0.24
CA SER A 767 -24.08 -28.66 -1.07
C SER A 767 -24.25 -29.94 -1.90
N ARG A 768 -25.23 -29.94 -2.81
CA ARG A 768 -25.50 -31.02 -3.79
C ARG A 768 -25.77 -32.38 -3.14
N LEU A 769 -26.48 -32.37 -2.01
CA LEU A 769 -26.99 -33.58 -1.34
C LEU A 769 -28.47 -33.78 -1.69
N PRO A 770 -28.81 -34.64 -2.67
CA PRO A 770 -30.19 -34.81 -3.09
C PRO A 770 -31.06 -35.53 -2.05
N GLN A 771 -30.48 -36.31 -1.12
CA GLN A 771 -31.25 -37.01 -0.08
C GLN A 771 -31.56 -36.15 1.16
N LEU A 772 -31.00 -34.93 1.24
CA LEU A 772 -31.18 -34.05 2.39
C LEU A 772 -32.61 -33.49 2.42
N LEU A 773 -33.43 -34.01 3.32
CA LEU A 773 -34.79 -33.52 3.60
C LEU A 773 -34.79 -32.46 4.72
N GLU A 774 -34.03 -32.71 5.79
CA GLU A 774 -33.93 -31.87 6.99
C GLU A 774 -32.47 -31.74 7.44
N LEU A 775 -32.09 -30.59 8.00
CA LEU A 775 -30.72 -30.37 8.48
C LEU A 775 -30.41 -31.19 9.74
N PRO A 776 -29.21 -31.77 9.85
CA PRO A 776 -28.82 -32.56 11.01
C PRO A 776 -28.66 -31.72 12.29
N SER A 777 -29.03 -32.31 13.43
CA SER A 777 -29.15 -31.61 14.72
C SER A 777 -27.84 -31.09 15.30
N PHE A 778 -26.68 -31.67 14.94
CA PHE A 778 -25.36 -31.22 15.40
C PHE A 778 -25.05 -29.77 14.99
N ILE A 779 -25.65 -29.28 13.90
CA ILE A 779 -25.46 -27.91 13.40
C ILE A 779 -25.92 -26.89 14.46
N ARG A 780 -26.88 -27.27 15.33
CA ARG A 780 -27.32 -26.46 16.47
C ARG A 780 -26.17 -26.01 17.37
N ASN A 781 -25.13 -26.84 17.53
CA ASN A 781 -24.00 -26.58 18.42
C ASN A 781 -22.83 -25.87 17.70
N ALA A 782 -22.92 -25.64 16.38
CA ALA A 782 -21.88 -24.98 15.58
C ALA A 782 -21.90 -23.45 15.72
N THR A 783 -21.81 -22.93 16.95
CA THR A 783 -21.96 -21.50 17.25
C THR A 783 -20.88 -20.60 16.62
N ASN A 784 -19.75 -21.17 16.18
CA ASN A 784 -18.68 -20.45 15.49
C ASN A 784 -18.78 -20.48 13.96
N LEU A 785 -19.87 -21.01 13.39
CA LEU A 785 -20.01 -21.17 11.94
C LEU A 785 -20.04 -19.81 11.24
N GLU A 786 -19.16 -19.61 10.25
CA GLU A 786 -19.06 -18.38 9.47
C GLU A 786 -19.53 -18.56 8.01
N ASP A 787 -19.35 -19.75 7.44
CA ASP A 787 -19.70 -20.05 6.04
C ASP A 787 -20.48 -21.37 5.98
N PHE A 788 -21.72 -21.29 5.49
CA PHE A 788 -22.61 -22.43 5.39
C PHE A 788 -23.18 -22.54 3.97
N ASP A 789 -22.82 -23.63 3.28
CA ASP A 789 -23.22 -23.90 1.90
C ASP A 789 -24.14 -25.13 1.81
N LEU A 790 -25.35 -24.89 1.35
CA LEU A 790 -26.45 -25.84 1.13
C LEU A 790 -26.84 -25.90 -0.35
N SER A 791 -26.06 -25.28 -1.24
CA SER A 791 -26.45 -25.10 -2.65
C SER A 791 -26.73 -26.44 -3.34
N GLY A 792 -27.81 -26.55 -4.11
CA GLY A 792 -28.18 -27.74 -4.87
C GLY A 792 -28.77 -28.87 -4.03
N CYS A 793 -29.15 -28.61 -2.78
CA CYS A 793 -29.98 -29.53 -1.98
C CYS A 793 -31.43 -29.42 -2.43
N SER A 794 -31.76 -30.07 -3.54
CA SER A 794 -33.03 -29.90 -4.25
C SER A 794 -34.27 -30.43 -3.51
N ASN A 795 -34.08 -31.32 -2.52
CA ASN A 795 -35.16 -31.89 -1.72
C ASN A 795 -35.37 -31.22 -0.36
N LEU A 796 -34.54 -30.23 -0.01
CA LEU A 796 -34.68 -29.46 1.24
C LEU A 796 -35.94 -28.59 1.16
N VAL A 797 -36.89 -28.83 2.09
CA VAL A 797 -38.19 -28.15 2.10
C VAL A 797 -38.19 -26.90 2.97
N GLU A 798 -37.55 -26.97 4.14
CA GLU A 798 -37.49 -25.89 5.11
C GLU A 798 -36.13 -25.81 5.82
N LEU A 799 -35.83 -24.64 6.38
CA LEU A 799 -34.70 -24.42 7.26
C LEU A 799 -35.14 -24.39 8.72
N PRO A 800 -34.46 -25.11 9.63
CA PRO A 800 -34.87 -25.20 11.03
C PRO A 800 -34.62 -23.90 11.81
N LEU A 801 -35.42 -23.67 12.85
CA LEU A 801 -35.36 -22.48 13.70
C LEU A 801 -34.02 -22.28 14.43
N PHE A 802 -33.25 -23.35 14.67
CA PHE A 802 -31.96 -23.22 15.35
C PHE A 802 -30.91 -22.45 14.54
N ILE A 803 -31.11 -22.21 13.24
CA ILE A 803 -30.21 -21.37 12.43
C ILE A 803 -30.04 -19.98 13.03
N VAL A 804 -31.06 -19.48 13.74
CA VAL A 804 -31.01 -18.20 14.47
C VAL A 804 -29.90 -18.19 15.53
N ASN A 805 -29.42 -19.34 16.02
CA ASN A 805 -28.32 -19.39 16.98
C ASN A 805 -26.93 -19.18 16.34
N LEU A 806 -26.82 -19.17 15.02
CA LEU A 806 -25.54 -19.06 14.29
C LEU A 806 -25.09 -17.60 14.15
N GLN A 807 -24.90 -16.90 15.28
CA GLN A 807 -24.67 -15.45 15.33
C GLN A 807 -23.39 -14.96 14.61
N LYS A 808 -22.42 -15.86 14.36
CA LYS A 808 -21.19 -15.57 13.61
C LYS A 808 -21.29 -15.86 12.11
N LEU A 809 -22.45 -16.33 11.63
CA LEU A 809 -22.64 -16.70 10.23
C LEU A 809 -22.51 -15.46 9.34
N LYS A 810 -21.53 -15.48 8.43
CA LYS A 810 -21.26 -14.40 7.47
C LYS A 810 -21.83 -14.73 6.09
N ARG A 811 -21.82 -15.99 5.69
CA ARG A 811 -22.28 -16.43 4.37
C ARG A 811 -23.21 -17.62 4.49
N LEU A 812 -24.41 -17.50 3.93
CA LEU A 812 -25.38 -18.58 3.79
C LEU A 812 -25.74 -18.74 2.31
N ARG A 813 -25.45 -19.91 1.74
CA ARG A 813 -25.77 -20.21 0.33
C ARG A 813 -26.75 -21.37 0.24
N LEU A 814 -27.83 -21.15 -0.48
CA LEU A 814 -28.96 -22.05 -0.70
C LEU A 814 -29.28 -22.12 -2.21
N GLU A 815 -28.32 -21.78 -3.07
CA GLU A 815 -28.51 -21.72 -4.52
C GLU A 815 -29.04 -23.07 -5.04
N GLY A 816 -30.17 -23.10 -5.75
CA GLY A 816 -30.71 -24.33 -6.36
C GLY A 816 -31.46 -25.24 -5.39
N CYS A 817 -31.85 -24.77 -4.21
CA CYS A 817 -32.79 -25.45 -3.32
C CYS A 817 -34.23 -25.33 -3.86
N GLY A 818 -34.54 -26.07 -4.93
CA GLY A 818 -35.79 -25.89 -5.69
C GLY A 818 -37.09 -26.12 -4.91
N LYS A 819 -37.10 -26.99 -3.89
CA LYS A 819 -38.26 -27.28 -3.02
C LYS A 819 -38.34 -26.41 -1.76
N LEU A 820 -37.41 -25.48 -1.56
CA LEU A 820 -37.44 -24.60 -0.40
C LEU A 820 -38.63 -23.65 -0.52
N GLU A 821 -39.64 -23.85 0.32
CA GLU A 821 -40.88 -23.06 0.26
C GLU A 821 -40.83 -21.84 1.19
N VAL A 822 -40.23 -22.00 2.36
CA VAL A 822 -40.25 -21.01 3.44
C VAL A 822 -38.90 -20.92 4.12
N LEU A 823 -38.53 -19.69 4.49
CA LEU A 823 -37.42 -19.39 5.39
C LEU A 823 -37.99 -19.04 6.78
N PRO A 824 -37.30 -19.35 7.88
CA PRO A 824 -37.78 -19.04 9.22
C PRO A 824 -37.99 -17.52 9.39
N THR A 825 -39.04 -17.13 10.13
CA THR A 825 -39.33 -15.73 10.44
C THR A 825 -38.53 -15.27 11.67
N ASN A 826 -38.26 -13.97 11.79
CA ASN A 826 -37.50 -13.37 12.90
C ASN A 826 -36.04 -13.86 13.02
N ILE A 827 -35.39 -14.14 11.89
CA ILE A 827 -33.96 -14.43 11.85
C ILE A 827 -33.20 -13.13 12.21
N ASN A 828 -32.48 -13.16 13.33
CA ASN A 828 -31.49 -12.12 13.67
C ASN A 828 -30.08 -12.74 13.60
N LEU A 829 -29.41 -12.58 12.45
CA LEU A 829 -28.04 -13.03 12.23
C LEU A 829 -27.13 -11.80 12.12
N GLU A 830 -26.65 -11.31 13.25
CA GLU A 830 -25.93 -10.02 13.34
C GLU A 830 -24.73 -9.91 12.39
N SER A 831 -24.06 -11.03 12.11
CA SER A 831 -22.85 -11.09 11.27
C SER A 831 -23.11 -11.39 9.79
N LEU A 832 -24.35 -11.65 9.38
CA LEU A 832 -24.65 -12.12 8.02
C LEU A 832 -24.36 -11.03 6.99
N ASP A 833 -23.44 -11.33 6.07
CA ASP A 833 -22.92 -10.44 5.03
C ASP A 833 -23.46 -10.83 3.65
N VAL A 834 -23.56 -12.14 3.37
CA VAL A 834 -24.00 -12.68 2.07
C VAL A 834 -25.09 -13.73 2.27
N LEU A 835 -26.24 -13.53 1.60
CA LEU A 835 -27.33 -14.50 1.50
C LEU A 835 -27.62 -14.80 0.02
N ASP A 836 -27.40 -16.05 -0.38
CA ASP A 836 -27.69 -16.52 -1.73
C ASP A 836 -28.82 -17.55 -1.73
N LEU A 837 -29.94 -17.20 -2.35
CA LEU A 837 -31.14 -18.02 -2.53
C LEU A 837 -31.45 -18.22 -4.02
N SER A 838 -30.44 -18.07 -4.88
CA SER A 838 -30.64 -18.18 -6.33
C SER A 838 -31.29 -19.52 -6.70
N ASN A 839 -32.16 -19.56 -7.70
CA ASN A 839 -32.83 -20.76 -8.18
C ASN A 839 -33.64 -21.53 -7.11
N CYS A 840 -34.07 -20.88 -6.01
CA CYS A 840 -35.07 -21.42 -5.08
C CYS A 840 -36.48 -21.19 -5.66
N SER A 841 -36.87 -21.99 -6.65
CA SER A 841 -38.07 -21.78 -7.48
C SER A 841 -39.40 -21.79 -6.72
N MET A 842 -39.49 -22.46 -5.56
CA MET A 842 -40.71 -22.52 -4.75
C MET A 842 -40.79 -21.44 -3.66
N LEU A 843 -39.72 -20.65 -3.47
CA LEU A 843 -39.69 -19.56 -2.49
C LEU A 843 -40.50 -18.38 -3.02
N LYS A 844 -41.73 -18.21 -2.49
CA LYS A 844 -42.69 -17.17 -2.94
C LYS A 844 -42.63 -15.86 -2.17
N SER A 845 -42.10 -15.90 -0.95
CA SER A 845 -42.04 -14.73 -0.07
C SER A 845 -40.70 -14.70 0.66
N PHE A 846 -40.22 -13.50 0.98
CA PHE A 846 -39.00 -13.30 1.74
C PHE A 846 -39.34 -12.88 3.17
N PRO A 847 -38.83 -13.56 4.22
CA PRO A 847 -39.23 -13.28 5.59
C PRO A 847 -38.67 -11.94 6.09
N GLN A 848 -39.21 -11.48 7.22
CA GLN A 848 -38.60 -10.38 7.95
C GLN A 848 -37.31 -10.87 8.63
N ILE A 849 -36.17 -10.32 8.23
CA ILE A 849 -34.84 -10.68 8.72
C ILE A 849 -34.14 -9.39 9.18
N SER A 850 -33.77 -9.34 10.46
CA SER A 850 -33.00 -8.23 11.04
C SER A 850 -31.52 -8.55 10.96
N THR A 851 -30.81 -8.00 9.98
CA THR A 851 -29.41 -8.35 9.68
C THR A 851 -28.62 -7.13 9.17
N ASN A 852 -27.34 -7.32 8.86
CA ASN A 852 -26.47 -6.32 8.24
C ASN A 852 -25.95 -6.77 6.87
N ILE A 853 -26.81 -7.41 6.07
CA ILE A 853 -26.48 -8.02 4.78
C ILE A 853 -25.91 -6.96 3.83
N ARG A 854 -24.79 -7.31 3.20
CA ARG A 854 -24.15 -6.55 2.13
C ARG A 854 -24.62 -7.02 0.75
N ALA A 855 -24.72 -8.33 0.55
CA ALA A 855 -25.11 -8.94 -0.71
C ALA A 855 -26.31 -9.90 -0.56
N LEU A 856 -27.40 -9.61 -1.27
CA LEU A 856 -28.59 -10.45 -1.36
C LEU A 856 -28.81 -10.93 -2.80
N VAL A 857 -28.90 -12.25 -2.99
CA VAL A 857 -29.07 -12.89 -4.30
C VAL A 857 -30.35 -13.74 -4.30
N LEU A 858 -31.34 -13.34 -5.11
CA LEU A 858 -32.68 -13.95 -5.24
C LEU A 858 -33.04 -14.29 -6.69
N ARG A 859 -32.06 -14.40 -7.59
CA ARG A 859 -32.31 -14.70 -9.01
C ARG A 859 -33.00 -16.06 -9.14
N GLY A 860 -34.03 -16.19 -9.97
CA GLY A 860 -34.70 -17.47 -10.22
C GLY A 860 -35.56 -17.97 -9.05
N THR A 861 -35.97 -17.06 -8.15
CA THR A 861 -36.98 -17.31 -7.11
C THR A 861 -38.36 -16.87 -7.59
N ALA A 862 -39.42 -17.31 -6.88
CA ALA A 862 -40.79 -16.86 -7.11
C ALA A 862 -41.17 -15.65 -6.22
N VAL A 863 -40.17 -14.93 -5.68
CA VAL A 863 -40.39 -13.74 -4.86
C VAL A 863 -40.74 -12.56 -5.77
N GLU A 864 -42.01 -12.14 -5.71
CA GLU A 864 -42.58 -11.08 -6.56
C GLU A 864 -42.62 -9.69 -5.87
N GLU A 865 -41.93 -9.52 -4.75
CA GLU A 865 -41.87 -8.26 -4.01
C GLU A 865 -40.44 -7.94 -3.56
N VAL A 866 -40.13 -6.65 -3.37
CA VAL A 866 -38.87 -6.25 -2.76
C VAL A 866 -38.95 -6.60 -1.28
N PRO A 867 -38.02 -7.41 -0.73
CA PRO A 867 -38.03 -7.75 0.69
C PRO A 867 -38.18 -6.51 1.58
N PRO A 868 -39.23 -6.42 2.42
CA PRO A 868 -39.44 -5.26 3.30
C PRO A 868 -38.24 -4.97 4.22
N SER A 869 -37.51 -6.02 4.59
CA SER A 869 -36.29 -5.98 5.42
C SER A 869 -35.15 -5.13 4.83
N ILE A 870 -35.09 -4.95 3.51
CA ILE A 870 -34.03 -4.17 2.84
C ILE A 870 -33.96 -2.74 3.36
N VAL A 871 -35.09 -2.15 3.78
CA VAL A 871 -35.15 -0.80 4.37
C VAL A 871 -34.32 -0.68 5.65
N SER A 872 -34.15 -1.79 6.37
CA SER A 872 -33.44 -1.84 7.66
C SER A 872 -31.95 -2.15 7.56
N TRP A 873 -31.40 -2.47 6.37
CA TRP A 873 -30.02 -2.92 6.21
C TRP A 873 -29.10 -1.79 5.71
N PRO A 874 -28.30 -1.16 6.58
CA PRO A 874 -27.53 0.02 6.21
C PRO A 874 -26.37 -0.26 5.25
N ARG A 875 -25.92 -1.51 5.14
CA ARG A 875 -24.74 -1.95 4.35
C ARG A 875 -25.06 -2.62 3.01
N LEU A 876 -26.33 -2.75 2.62
CA LEU A 876 -26.70 -3.41 1.36
C LEU A 876 -26.09 -2.65 0.17
N ASP A 877 -25.16 -3.30 -0.54
CA ASP A 877 -24.46 -2.76 -1.71
C ASP A 877 -24.72 -3.58 -2.99
N GLN A 878 -25.12 -4.85 -2.85
CA GLN A 878 -25.36 -5.79 -3.93
C GLN A 878 -26.74 -6.43 -3.81
N LEU A 879 -27.56 -6.28 -4.86
CA LEU A 879 -28.87 -6.90 -4.96
C LEU A 879 -29.03 -7.56 -6.33
N GLN A 880 -29.27 -8.88 -6.33
CA GLN A 880 -29.63 -9.61 -7.53
C GLN A 880 -31.02 -10.20 -7.34
N MET A 881 -31.95 -9.91 -8.24
CA MET A 881 -33.33 -10.38 -8.16
C MET A 881 -33.88 -10.65 -9.56
N SER A 882 -34.87 -11.54 -9.66
CA SER A 882 -35.68 -11.66 -10.87
C SER A 882 -36.69 -10.51 -10.99
N TYR A 883 -37.08 -10.17 -12.22
CA TYR A 883 -38.02 -9.08 -12.49
C TYR A 883 -39.46 -9.42 -12.10
N PHE A 884 -40.19 -8.43 -11.58
CA PHE A 884 -41.64 -8.46 -11.38
C PHE A 884 -42.25 -7.07 -11.65
N GLU A 885 -43.47 -7.03 -12.19
CA GLU A 885 -44.11 -5.83 -12.73
C GLU A 885 -44.67 -4.87 -11.66
N ASN A 886 -44.83 -5.31 -10.41
CA ASN A 886 -45.70 -4.68 -9.41
C ASN A 886 -44.98 -3.94 -8.25
N ILE A 887 -43.92 -3.15 -8.52
CA ILE A 887 -43.39 -2.23 -7.50
C ILE A 887 -44.20 -0.93 -7.51
N LYS A 888 -45.09 -0.76 -6.51
CA LYS A 888 -45.92 0.46 -6.36
C LYS A 888 -45.16 1.65 -5.77
N GLU A 889 -44.11 1.42 -4.97
CA GLU A 889 -43.26 2.47 -4.36
C GLU A 889 -41.79 2.03 -4.37
N PHE A 890 -40.88 2.94 -4.72
CA PHE A 890 -39.44 2.68 -4.71
C PHE A 890 -38.89 2.80 -3.28
N PRO A 891 -38.35 1.73 -2.67
CA PRO A 891 -37.77 1.83 -1.34
C PRO A 891 -36.49 2.67 -1.37
N HIS A 892 -36.42 3.73 -0.54
CA HIS A 892 -35.21 4.58 -0.40
C HIS A 892 -33.92 3.79 -0.13
N ALA A 893 -34.02 2.57 0.41
CA ALA A 893 -32.87 1.69 0.61
C ALA A 893 -32.20 1.22 -0.68
N LEU A 894 -32.89 1.24 -1.82
CA LEU A 894 -32.31 0.87 -3.12
C LEU A 894 -31.37 1.96 -3.68
N GLU A 895 -31.41 3.20 -3.18
CA GLU A 895 -30.50 4.29 -3.59
C GLU A 895 -29.02 3.99 -3.30
N ARG A 896 -28.75 3.05 -2.37
CA ARG A 896 -27.41 2.71 -1.91
C ARG A 896 -26.73 1.60 -2.72
N ILE A 897 -27.49 0.91 -3.56
CA ILE A 897 -27.01 -0.25 -4.30
C ILE A 897 -25.97 0.18 -5.34
N THR A 898 -24.89 -0.59 -5.41
CA THR A 898 -23.80 -0.41 -6.36
C THR A 898 -23.82 -1.46 -7.46
N TRP A 899 -24.47 -2.61 -7.26
CA TRP A 899 -24.61 -3.66 -8.26
C TRP A 899 -26.05 -4.15 -8.33
N LEU A 900 -26.65 -4.06 -9.52
CA LEU A 900 -27.95 -4.63 -9.86
C LEU A 900 -27.80 -5.67 -10.98
N CYS A 901 -28.38 -6.86 -10.79
CA CYS A 901 -28.39 -7.92 -11.78
C CYS A 901 -29.82 -8.42 -12.05
N LEU A 902 -30.26 -8.29 -13.30
CA LEU A 902 -31.55 -8.71 -13.84
C LEU A 902 -31.28 -9.63 -15.04
N THR A 903 -31.36 -10.95 -14.89
CA THR A 903 -30.93 -11.90 -15.94
C THR A 903 -32.03 -12.89 -16.31
N ASP A 904 -32.08 -13.28 -17.58
CA ASP A 904 -33.07 -14.20 -18.17
C ASP A 904 -34.53 -13.82 -17.87
N THR A 905 -34.83 -12.52 -17.98
CA THR A 905 -36.17 -12.00 -17.73
C THR A 905 -36.94 -11.74 -19.03
N GLU A 906 -38.27 -11.88 -19.00
CA GLU A 906 -39.16 -11.61 -20.13
C GLU A 906 -39.48 -10.12 -20.32
N ILE A 907 -38.65 -9.24 -19.75
CA ILE A 907 -38.86 -7.79 -19.76
C ILE A 907 -38.77 -7.22 -21.16
N ARG A 908 -39.67 -6.28 -21.46
CA ARG A 908 -39.59 -5.45 -22.67
C ARG A 908 -38.83 -4.16 -22.43
N GLU A 909 -38.96 -3.60 -21.23
CA GLU A 909 -38.33 -2.35 -20.81
C GLU A 909 -37.77 -2.51 -19.39
N VAL A 910 -36.61 -1.91 -19.12
CA VAL A 910 -36.04 -1.86 -17.76
C VAL A 910 -36.92 -0.96 -16.89
N PRO A 911 -37.20 -1.35 -15.63
CA PRO A 911 -38.07 -0.58 -14.75
C PRO A 911 -37.66 0.90 -14.58
N PRO A 912 -38.62 1.85 -14.54
CA PRO A 912 -38.33 3.29 -14.39
C PRO A 912 -37.55 3.63 -13.12
N TRP A 913 -37.69 2.84 -12.06
CA TRP A 913 -37.03 3.07 -10.78
C TRP A 913 -35.51 2.81 -10.82
N VAL A 914 -34.98 2.08 -11.81
CA VAL A 914 -33.53 1.89 -11.99
C VAL A 914 -32.83 3.23 -12.22
N LYS A 915 -33.54 4.20 -12.84
CA LYS A 915 -33.06 5.58 -13.04
C LYS A 915 -32.76 6.29 -11.71
N ASN A 916 -33.43 5.90 -10.62
CA ASN A 916 -33.30 6.54 -9.31
C ASN A 916 -32.15 5.97 -8.46
N ILE A 917 -31.43 4.94 -8.94
CA ILE A 917 -30.28 4.35 -8.24
C ILE A 917 -29.03 5.17 -8.56
N SER A 918 -28.80 6.24 -7.79
CA SER A 918 -27.69 7.17 -8.03
C SER A 918 -26.29 6.56 -7.91
N ARG A 919 -26.10 5.48 -7.14
CA ARG A 919 -24.79 4.85 -6.86
C ARG A 919 -24.48 3.60 -7.67
N LEU A 920 -25.27 3.29 -8.69
CA LEU A 920 -25.11 2.07 -9.48
C LEU A 920 -23.79 2.09 -10.27
N ASN A 921 -22.90 1.15 -9.96
CA ASN A 921 -21.60 0.95 -10.61
C ASN A 921 -21.64 -0.22 -11.60
N GLU A 922 -22.37 -1.29 -11.28
CA GLU A 922 -22.46 -2.49 -12.12
C GLU A 922 -23.92 -2.84 -12.43
N PHE A 923 -24.23 -3.02 -13.72
CA PHE A 923 -25.56 -3.36 -14.18
C PHE A 923 -25.56 -4.53 -15.17
N VAL A 924 -26.20 -5.64 -14.78
CA VAL A 924 -26.20 -6.87 -15.57
C VAL A 924 -27.63 -7.17 -16.04
N LEU A 925 -27.80 -7.30 -17.37
CA LEU A 925 -29.04 -7.57 -18.11
C LEU A 925 -28.99 -8.87 -18.94
N LYS A 926 -27.97 -9.70 -18.74
CA LYS A 926 -27.70 -10.88 -19.58
C LYS A 926 -28.93 -11.77 -19.82
N GLY A 927 -29.18 -12.13 -21.08
CA GLY A 927 -30.23 -13.08 -21.49
C GLY A 927 -31.65 -12.51 -21.55
N CYS A 928 -31.84 -11.19 -21.42
CA CYS A 928 -33.16 -10.55 -21.52
C CYS A 928 -33.61 -10.41 -22.98
N ARG A 929 -34.04 -11.51 -23.59
CA ARG A 929 -34.26 -11.61 -25.06
C ARG A 929 -35.34 -10.70 -25.63
N LYS A 930 -36.31 -10.26 -24.81
CA LYS A 930 -37.41 -9.36 -25.21
C LYS A 930 -37.12 -7.89 -24.92
N LEU A 931 -36.00 -7.57 -24.30
CA LEU A 931 -35.66 -6.19 -23.92
C LEU A 931 -35.39 -5.36 -25.17
N VAL A 932 -36.09 -4.23 -25.32
CA VAL A 932 -36.02 -3.37 -26.52
C VAL A 932 -35.11 -2.16 -26.29
N SER A 933 -35.15 -1.57 -25.08
CA SER A 933 -34.34 -0.40 -24.75
C SER A 933 -33.79 -0.44 -23.32
N VAL A 934 -32.63 0.20 -23.12
CA VAL A 934 -32.06 0.45 -21.80
C VAL A 934 -32.20 1.94 -21.47
N PRO A 935 -32.86 2.32 -20.36
CA PRO A 935 -33.07 3.71 -19.95
C PRO A 935 -31.75 4.41 -19.55
N PRO A 936 -31.78 5.73 -19.32
CA PRO A 936 -30.69 6.43 -18.64
C PRO A 936 -30.35 5.79 -17.29
N ILE A 937 -29.10 5.38 -17.12
CA ILE A 937 -28.54 4.80 -15.89
C ILE A 937 -27.61 5.81 -15.23
N SER A 938 -27.30 5.64 -13.94
CA SER A 938 -26.39 6.49 -13.17
C SER A 938 -25.07 6.80 -13.89
N GLU A 939 -24.58 8.04 -13.70
CA GLU A 939 -23.27 8.51 -14.15
C GLU A 939 -22.10 7.75 -13.50
N SER A 940 -22.34 7.04 -12.39
CA SER A 940 -21.33 6.26 -11.67
C SER A 940 -21.05 4.89 -12.29
N ILE A 941 -21.76 4.52 -13.36
CA ILE A 941 -21.64 3.20 -13.99
C ILE A 941 -20.21 2.94 -14.49
N TYR A 942 -19.71 1.76 -14.15
CA TYR A 942 -18.39 1.26 -14.52
C TYR A 942 -18.49 -0.03 -15.34
N PHE A 943 -19.55 -0.81 -15.18
CA PHE A 943 -19.73 -2.08 -15.87
C PHE A 943 -21.18 -2.29 -16.31
N VAL A 944 -21.39 -2.63 -17.59
CA VAL A 944 -22.69 -3.07 -18.12
C VAL A 944 -22.54 -4.35 -18.90
N ASP A 945 -23.34 -5.37 -18.54
CA ASP A 945 -23.37 -6.67 -19.23
C ASP A 945 -24.79 -6.98 -19.69
N ALA A 946 -25.08 -6.72 -20.96
CA ALA A 946 -26.35 -7.00 -21.63
C ALA A 946 -26.17 -8.06 -22.72
N ARG A 947 -25.30 -9.04 -22.48
CA ARG A 947 -25.07 -10.17 -23.37
C ARG A 947 -26.34 -10.97 -23.66
N ASP A 948 -26.46 -11.51 -24.87
CA ASP A 948 -27.61 -12.32 -25.30
C ASP A 948 -28.98 -11.59 -25.27
N CYS A 949 -29.01 -10.26 -25.31
CA CYS A 949 -30.24 -9.46 -25.43
C CYS A 949 -30.64 -9.26 -26.90
N GLU A 950 -31.18 -10.32 -27.52
CA GLU A 950 -31.43 -10.38 -28.97
C GLU A 950 -32.34 -9.27 -29.54
N SER A 951 -33.32 -8.79 -28.75
CA SER A 951 -34.26 -7.75 -29.18
C SER A 951 -33.82 -6.32 -28.86
N LEU A 952 -32.63 -6.13 -28.28
CA LEU A 952 -32.20 -4.81 -27.83
C LEU A 952 -31.86 -3.92 -29.02
N GLU A 953 -32.60 -2.82 -29.16
CA GLU A 953 -32.51 -1.89 -30.29
C GLU A 953 -31.81 -0.58 -29.91
N MET A 954 -32.10 -0.02 -28.74
CA MET A 954 -31.68 1.33 -28.36
C MET A 954 -31.08 1.42 -26.94
N LEU A 955 -30.14 2.34 -26.77
CA LEU A 955 -29.57 2.72 -25.48
C LEU A 955 -29.84 4.21 -25.24
N GLU A 956 -30.61 4.53 -24.20
CA GLU A 956 -30.91 5.91 -23.81
C GLU A 956 -29.94 6.43 -22.73
N CYS A 957 -28.88 5.68 -22.42
CA CYS A 957 -27.93 5.99 -21.36
C CYS A 957 -26.68 6.72 -21.86
N SER A 958 -26.21 7.71 -21.10
CA SER A 958 -24.96 8.42 -21.35
C SER A 958 -23.87 7.90 -20.41
N PHE A 959 -22.88 7.21 -20.98
CA PHE A 959 -21.72 6.69 -20.24
C PHE A 959 -20.68 7.80 -20.05
N HIS A 960 -20.75 8.52 -18.93
CA HIS A 960 -19.83 9.62 -18.63
C HIS A 960 -18.46 9.14 -18.11
N ASN A 961 -18.34 7.85 -17.75
CA ASN A 961 -17.11 7.24 -17.26
C ASN A 961 -16.28 6.65 -18.44
N PRO A 962 -15.11 7.21 -18.78
CA PRO A 962 -14.32 6.77 -19.92
C PRO A 962 -13.68 5.37 -19.75
N HIS A 963 -13.71 4.82 -18.53
CA HIS A 963 -13.19 3.49 -18.19
C HIS A 963 -14.28 2.41 -18.10
N VAL A 964 -15.49 2.69 -18.60
CA VAL A 964 -16.61 1.74 -18.55
C VAL A 964 -16.35 0.50 -19.41
N TRP A 965 -16.75 -0.66 -18.90
CA TRP A 965 -16.72 -1.94 -19.59
C TRP A 965 -18.13 -2.31 -20.06
N LEU A 966 -18.30 -2.50 -21.37
CA LEU A 966 -19.61 -2.69 -22.00
C LEU A 966 -19.68 -4.00 -22.78
N TYR A 967 -20.52 -4.95 -22.34
CA TYR A 967 -20.70 -6.25 -23.00
C TYR A 967 -22.10 -6.36 -23.62
N PHE A 968 -22.15 -6.45 -24.95
CA PHE A 968 -23.38 -6.55 -25.75
C PHE A 968 -23.26 -7.65 -26.82
N ASP A 969 -22.63 -8.77 -26.50
CA ASP A 969 -22.57 -9.89 -27.44
C ASP A 969 -23.99 -10.36 -27.82
N ASN A 970 -24.14 -10.89 -29.03
CA ASN A 970 -25.42 -11.41 -29.55
C ASN A 970 -26.62 -10.42 -29.55
N CYS A 971 -26.41 -9.12 -29.31
CA CYS A 971 -27.43 -8.07 -29.39
C CYS A 971 -27.65 -7.57 -30.83
N PHE A 972 -28.06 -8.45 -31.73
CA PHE A 972 -28.01 -8.21 -33.18
C PHE A 972 -28.85 -7.02 -33.68
N LYS A 973 -29.90 -6.63 -32.95
CA LYS A 973 -30.80 -5.52 -33.30
C LYS A 973 -30.33 -4.13 -32.87
N LEU A 974 -29.19 -4.01 -32.18
CA LEU A 974 -28.65 -2.71 -31.77
C LEU A 974 -28.49 -1.77 -32.96
N ASN A 975 -29.15 -0.61 -32.90
CA ASN A 975 -29.11 0.40 -33.94
C ASN A 975 -27.73 1.08 -34.03
N GLN A 976 -27.49 1.85 -35.09
CA GLN A 976 -26.17 2.46 -35.33
C GLN A 976 -25.82 3.49 -34.26
N GLU A 977 -26.79 4.29 -33.79
CA GLU A 977 -26.59 5.29 -32.74
C GLU A 977 -26.11 4.66 -31.42
N ALA A 978 -26.71 3.55 -31.00
CA ALA A 978 -26.31 2.82 -29.80
C ALA A 978 -24.90 2.20 -29.95
N ARG A 979 -24.56 1.68 -31.12
CA ARG A 979 -23.20 1.16 -31.40
C ARG A 979 -22.16 2.26 -31.32
N ASP A 980 -22.43 3.41 -31.93
CA ASP A 980 -21.53 4.55 -31.91
C ASP A 980 -21.34 5.08 -30.48
N LEU A 981 -22.40 5.12 -29.68
CA LEU A 981 -22.37 5.49 -28.27
C LEU A 981 -21.48 4.57 -27.43
N ILE A 982 -21.55 3.25 -27.64
CA ILE A 982 -20.69 2.25 -26.98
C ILE A 982 -19.22 2.46 -27.37
N ILE A 983 -18.93 2.66 -28.67
CA ILE A 983 -17.56 2.80 -29.21
C ILE A 983 -16.89 4.11 -28.75
N GLN A 984 -17.68 5.17 -28.56
CA GLN A 984 -17.17 6.49 -28.18
C GLN A 984 -16.86 6.59 -26.69
N ASN A 985 -17.60 5.89 -25.84
CA ASN A 985 -17.55 6.10 -24.39
C ASN A 985 -16.91 4.96 -23.58
N SER A 986 -16.37 3.90 -24.20
CA SER A 986 -15.77 2.75 -23.49
C SER A 986 -14.27 2.57 -23.74
N GLU A 987 -13.57 2.05 -22.74
CA GLU A 987 -12.18 1.57 -22.87
C GLU A 987 -12.15 0.13 -23.43
N ASN A 988 -13.10 -0.70 -23.01
CA ASN A 988 -13.32 -2.05 -23.51
C ASN A 988 -14.81 -2.27 -23.81
N ALA A 989 -15.12 -2.70 -25.04
CA ALA A 989 -16.48 -3.09 -25.40
C ALA A 989 -16.50 -4.37 -26.24
N VAL A 990 -17.56 -5.16 -26.05
CA VAL A 990 -17.89 -6.32 -26.88
C VAL A 990 -19.21 -6.03 -27.59
N LEU A 991 -19.18 -6.06 -28.92
CA LEU A 991 -20.30 -5.76 -29.79
C LEU A 991 -20.60 -6.96 -30.72
N PRO A 992 -21.84 -7.12 -31.19
CA PRO A 992 -22.16 -8.16 -32.15
C PRO A 992 -21.63 -7.78 -33.54
N GLY A 993 -20.92 -8.69 -34.21
CA GLY A 993 -20.42 -8.44 -35.55
C GLY A 993 -19.60 -9.59 -36.15
N GLY A 994 -19.74 -9.80 -37.45
CA GLY A 994 -18.96 -10.77 -38.23
C GLY A 994 -17.90 -10.15 -39.15
N GLN A 995 -17.77 -8.81 -39.16
CA GLN A 995 -16.83 -8.07 -40.01
C GLN A 995 -16.20 -6.90 -39.26
N VAL A 996 -14.97 -6.55 -39.62
CA VAL A 996 -14.23 -5.42 -39.05
C VAL A 996 -14.78 -4.09 -39.61
N PRO A 997 -15.19 -3.12 -38.77
CA PRO A 997 -15.71 -1.83 -39.21
C PRO A 997 -14.73 -1.02 -40.08
N ALA A 998 -15.29 -0.22 -41.00
CA ALA A 998 -14.55 0.53 -42.01
C ALA A 998 -13.44 1.43 -41.44
N TYR A 999 -13.67 2.03 -40.27
CA TYR A 999 -12.77 2.97 -39.61
C TYR A 999 -11.51 2.33 -38.99
N PHE A 1000 -11.42 0.99 -38.91
CA PHE A 1000 -10.16 0.30 -38.62
C PHE A 1000 -9.33 0.19 -39.90
N THR A 1001 -8.28 1.01 -39.96
CA THR A 1001 -7.42 1.18 -41.14
C THR A 1001 -6.40 0.05 -41.33
N HIS A 1002 -6.11 -0.72 -40.28
CA HIS A 1002 -5.15 -1.83 -40.32
C HIS A 1002 -5.87 -3.13 -39.96
N ARG A 1003 -5.77 -4.15 -40.82
CA ARG A 1003 -6.51 -5.42 -40.71
C ARG A 1003 -5.60 -6.60 -41.01
N ALA A 1004 -5.82 -7.72 -40.33
CA ALA A 1004 -5.21 -9.01 -40.65
C ALA A 1004 -6.30 -10.02 -41.02
N THR A 1005 -6.08 -10.80 -42.07
CA THR A 1005 -6.97 -11.89 -42.51
C THR A 1005 -6.19 -13.20 -42.40
N GLY A 1006 -6.53 -14.03 -41.41
CA GLY A 1006 -5.82 -15.27 -41.06
C GLY A 1006 -5.04 -15.12 -39.75
N GLY A 1007 -5.20 -16.07 -38.82
CA GLY A 1007 -4.86 -15.99 -37.38
C GLY A 1007 -3.39 -15.77 -36.98
N GLY A 1008 -2.58 -15.08 -37.79
CA GLY A 1008 -1.25 -14.58 -37.42
C GLY A 1008 -1.28 -13.18 -36.79
N PRO A 1009 -0.16 -12.72 -36.20
CA PRO A 1009 -0.08 -11.43 -35.52
C PRO A 1009 -0.12 -10.23 -36.50
N LEU A 1010 -0.90 -9.19 -36.17
CA LEU A 1010 -0.91 -7.90 -36.88
C LEU A 1010 0.27 -7.03 -36.41
N THR A 1011 1.22 -6.72 -37.29
CA THR A 1011 2.36 -5.84 -36.99
C THR A 1011 2.19 -4.50 -37.70
N ILE A 1012 2.10 -3.40 -36.93
CA ILE A 1012 1.98 -2.03 -37.46
C ILE A 1012 3.31 -1.30 -37.24
N LYS A 1013 3.95 -0.83 -38.32
CA LYS A 1013 5.14 0.03 -38.22
C LYS A 1013 4.70 1.48 -38.02
N LEU A 1014 5.03 2.06 -36.86
CA LEU A 1014 4.82 3.49 -36.60
C LEU A 1014 5.99 4.28 -37.22
N ASN A 1015 5.68 5.24 -38.10
CA ASN A 1015 6.70 6.08 -38.72
C ASN A 1015 7.41 6.96 -37.65
N GLU A 1016 8.73 7.09 -37.79
CA GLU A 1016 9.68 7.80 -36.90
C GLU A 1016 9.48 9.33 -36.85
N LYS A 1017 8.31 9.81 -36.43
CA LYS A 1017 8.14 11.19 -35.97
C LYS A 1017 7.91 11.20 -34.46
N SER A 1018 8.36 12.27 -33.81
CA SER A 1018 8.22 12.50 -32.36
C SER A 1018 6.80 12.20 -31.92
N LEU A 1019 6.63 11.07 -31.22
CA LEU A 1019 5.36 10.61 -30.69
C LEU A 1019 4.86 11.65 -29.66
N PRO A 1020 3.60 12.13 -29.76
CA PRO A 1020 3.07 13.08 -28.78
C PRO A 1020 3.06 12.49 -27.36
N LYS A 1021 2.96 13.34 -26.35
CA LYS A 1021 3.01 12.97 -24.91
C LYS A 1021 1.95 11.92 -24.50
N SER A 1022 0.91 11.69 -25.31
CA SER A 1022 -0.02 10.56 -25.19
C SER A 1022 -0.42 10.04 -26.57
N ILE A 1023 -0.39 8.72 -26.75
CA ILE A 1023 -0.93 8.02 -27.92
C ILE A 1023 -1.92 6.97 -27.42
N SER A 1024 -3.13 6.98 -27.98
CA SER A 1024 -4.16 5.97 -27.74
C SER A 1024 -4.35 5.12 -29.00
N PHE A 1025 -4.31 3.80 -28.86
CA PHE A 1025 -4.63 2.85 -29.94
C PHE A 1025 -5.99 2.23 -29.67
N LYS A 1026 -6.83 2.11 -30.70
CA LYS A 1026 -8.03 1.26 -30.66
C LYS A 1026 -7.70 -0.04 -31.37
N SER A 1027 -7.88 -1.17 -30.70
CA SER A 1027 -7.70 -2.51 -31.27
C SER A 1027 -9.02 -3.27 -31.25
N LEU A 1028 -9.32 -3.98 -32.34
CA LEU A 1028 -10.43 -4.93 -32.42
C LEU A 1028 -9.87 -6.35 -32.49
N LEU A 1029 -10.38 -7.24 -31.63
CA LEU A 1029 -10.03 -8.65 -31.61
C LEU A 1029 -11.33 -9.48 -31.73
N PRO A 1030 -11.34 -10.59 -32.48
CA PRO A 1030 -12.44 -11.53 -32.42
C PRO A 1030 -12.50 -12.18 -31.04
N ALA A 1031 -13.68 -12.20 -30.42
CA ALA A 1031 -13.92 -12.99 -29.21
C ALA A 1031 -14.05 -14.46 -29.62
N GLY A 1032 -13.17 -15.31 -29.11
CA GLY A 1032 -13.14 -16.77 -29.35
C GLY A 1032 -13.45 -17.54 -28.09
#